data_AF-A0A956Q3B6-F1
#
_entry.id   AF-A0A956Q3B6-F1
#
_cell.length_a   1.000
_cell.length_b   1.000
_cell.length_c   1.000
_cell.angle_alpha   90.00
_cell.angle_beta   90.00
_cell.angle_gamma   90.00
#
_symmetry.space_group_name_H-M   'P 1'
#
loop_
_entity.id
_entity.type
_entity.pdbx_description
1 polymer ?
#
loop_
_entity_poly.entity_id
_entity_poly.type
_entity_poly.pdbx_seq_one_letter_code
_entity_poly.pdbx_strand_id
1 'polypeptide(L)'
;MLVLHPCKTVIKTSLVLSAFLAPLLMPASYANITLNGNMYETGTQASPYTVTDPGSITLNGNLTVTDSNGTDGGYVTMNAGSLLLIQGVLNVSGTQAGAHGGVANLTGGTIVVNGKIYANGVGNGNAGAIYLTSPGSITIGNTGEVKAYGGDTSGFGGLVQINAGGQFYNRGAIRTSGQLGTNPVYGGAANRITIQGLGVTTYAGSSIGAFNGGDINISSTNGNVVHNGAISATGGVNAATGNITLTANGGVTRTVDLGNGSVIRAKGFNEHDGGDITITSSGQIRMYNTFLDVSGERNSANANVGSSGDITLTAARNITLDDSNASFLNMRLDGGVNQNNGTTGNAGTVTINSTGGNITMDQFNIRGQGTNGGTADLDANTVTIQNNSYIAMNAAHNVPGNGGTIDVNARSGNVRIVGHTGFQTLSANASQNPTNTTGTGNGGTINLTASADIDIDTNSSSNSYVLEANGSNSATPGTGGNITLTAGDDLYFTEAQTANRRGLARARGGFGGGNGGTITFTSADYMDLIRGKIDSSAGPGGNGNGGTISLQSGTNRLYLNGSTVFNHSAGTGGGGSISLRSVGHEVRLTNAYVGLLSDETATLNITANRQITQTGGEMFARGMNANENGGTINLNWNNAFDSSLFRVDANNYWPGSVVASNGNGGVINLTGGGLFLNQAGSHLRAMGGTTTGNGGRITMNLARRLDTGSDSIIDTSGAFVANTSNYINISARDMRLRGVISGANRQVGGRGGHVNLASTAGAITLQSTGRIDVSGTRYGLNTTLGQAGDIDINASGGNLNIRGGVLANGTQGSTGGTIDLTTTHSLAISGAYGRVEAQSLAGGGSGNGGRITMSARDLAITGHANNNNAQYSALNVSSVNGNGGLVDGVFQYGTMTSSRDYAVSIIDATSTRGNGGTVSIFTTVSQQNWDKYGTVALIDVSGGTSASGNGGNAGTVT
;
A
#
# COMPACT_ATOMS: atom_id res chain seq x y z
N MET A 1 38.55 65.94 -7.12
CA MET A 1 37.98 65.50 -5.83
C MET A 1 37.25 66.69 -5.23
N LEU A 2 35.92 66.71 -5.30
CA LEU A 2 35.10 67.73 -4.64
C LEU A 2 34.68 67.16 -3.28
N VAL A 3 35.22 67.71 -2.19
CA VAL A 3 34.86 67.29 -0.82
C VAL A 3 33.94 68.34 -0.21
N LEU A 4 32.65 68.05 -0.18
CA LEU A 4 31.68 68.87 0.54
C LEU A 4 31.87 68.61 2.05
N HIS A 5 32.26 69.65 2.80
CA HIS A 5 32.40 69.58 4.25
C HIS A 5 31.07 69.94 4.93
N PRO A 6 30.72 69.33 6.08
CA PRO A 6 29.46 69.57 6.75
C PRO A 6 29.39 70.99 7.30
N CYS A 7 28.61 71.86 6.66
CA CYS A 7 28.15 73.11 7.24
C CYS A 7 26.76 72.87 7.85
N LYS A 8 26.58 73.21 9.13
CA LYS A 8 25.35 73.00 9.92
C LYS A 8 24.18 73.92 9.50
N THR A 9 24.31 74.63 8.38
CA THR A 9 23.34 75.62 7.92
C THR A 9 22.41 74.99 6.90
N VAL A 10 21.10 75.07 7.16
CA VAL A 10 20.02 74.64 6.25
C VAL A 10 20.14 75.43 4.95
N ILE A 11 20.73 74.84 3.91
CA ILE A 11 20.76 75.42 2.56
C ILE A 11 19.39 75.12 1.93
N LYS A 12 18.48 76.11 1.94
CA LYS A 12 17.12 76.01 1.36
C LYS A 12 17.08 76.13 -0.17
N THR A 13 18.22 76.24 -0.84
CA THR A 13 18.30 76.35 -2.29
C THR A 13 18.76 75.03 -2.89
N SER A 14 17.90 74.42 -3.70
CA SER A 14 18.20 73.29 -4.56
C SER A 14 19.55 73.51 -5.24
N LEU A 15 20.60 72.81 -4.78
CA LEU A 15 21.90 72.88 -5.41
C LEU A 15 21.82 72.04 -6.69
N VAL A 16 21.24 72.62 -7.73
CA VAL A 16 21.28 72.07 -9.09
C VAL A 16 22.71 72.25 -9.59
N LEU A 17 23.60 71.32 -9.21
CA LEU A 17 24.98 71.27 -9.68
C LEU A 17 25.07 70.83 -11.16
N SER A 18 23.99 70.94 -11.94
CA SER A 18 23.98 70.69 -13.38
C SER A 18 24.14 71.97 -14.22
N ALA A 19 24.08 73.17 -13.63
CA ALA A 19 24.01 74.41 -14.40
C ALA A 19 25.30 75.26 -14.46
N PHE A 20 26.38 74.92 -13.73
CA PHE A 20 27.58 75.78 -13.68
C PHE A 20 28.81 75.29 -14.46
N LEU A 21 28.69 74.20 -15.24
CA LEU A 21 29.78 73.70 -16.09
C LEU A 21 29.25 73.34 -17.50
N ALA A 22 29.04 74.36 -18.33
CA ALA A 22 29.08 74.21 -19.78
C ALA A 22 30.56 74.24 -20.26
N PRO A 23 30.88 73.70 -21.45
CA PRO A 23 32.01 72.79 -21.64
C PRO A 23 33.36 73.51 -21.79
N LEU A 24 34.24 73.35 -20.81
CA LEU A 24 35.68 73.40 -21.05
C LEU A 24 36.12 71.97 -21.37
N LEU A 25 36.57 71.78 -22.62
CA LEU A 25 37.24 70.59 -23.14
C LEU A 25 38.41 70.19 -22.22
N MET A 26 38.12 69.46 -21.15
CA MET A 26 39.11 68.69 -20.42
C MET A 26 38.89 67.21 -20.78
N PRO A 27 39.96 66.44 -21.05
CA PRO A 27 39.84 65.00 -21.27
C PRO A 27 39.15 64.39 -20.05
N ALA A 28 38.28 63.41 -20.27
CA ALA A 28 37.39 62.78 -19.30
C ALA A 28 38.12 62.15 -18.09
N SER A 29 38.74 62.95 -17.24
CA SER A 29 39.26 62.54 -15.95
C SER A 29 38.09 62.45 -14.99
N TYR A 30 37.60 61.22 -14.79
CA TYR A 30 36.54 60.83 -13.86
C TYR A 30 36.67 61.58 -12.54
N ALA A 31 35.78 62.54 -12.28
CA ALA A 31 35.66 63.12 -10.95
C ALA A 31 35.06 62.05 -10.01
N ASN A 32 35.46 62.09 -8.74
CA ASN A 32 34.85 61.30 -7.69
C ASN A 32 34.14 62.28 -6.75
N ILE A 33 32.84 62.08 -6.55
CA ILE A 33 32.05 62.78 -5.53
C ILE A 33 32.12 61.97 -4.24
N THR A 34 32.56 62.60 -3.16
CA THR A 34 32.53 62.03 -1.82
C THR A 34 31.67 62.88 -0.91
N LEU A 35 30.61 62.30 -0.38
CA LEU A 35 29.68 62.90 0.55
C LEU A 35 30.09 62.49 1.98
N ASN A 36 30.77 63.41 2.68
CA ASN A 36 31.26 63.21 4.04
C ASN A 36 30.39 64.01 5.03
N GLY A 37 30.10 63.41 6.20
CA GLY A 37 29.29 64.04 7.24
C GLY A 37 27.77 63.83 7.09
N ASN A 38 27.00 64.32 8.06
CA ASN A 38 25.54 64.16 8.04
C ASN A 38 24.87 65.30 7.26
N MET A 39 24.17 64.96 6.18
CA MET A 39 23.33 65.86 5.40
C MET A 39 21.87 65.59 5.74
N TYR A 40 21.14 66.65 6.08
CA TYR A 40 19.71 66.61 6.37
C TYR A 40 19.00 67.60 5.46
N GLU A 41 18.10 67.11 4.63
CA GLU A 41 17.18 67.94 3.85
C GLU A 41 15.76 67.72 4.38
N THR A 42 15.23 68.75 5.05
CA THR A 42 13.88 68.78 5.57
C THR A 42 13.18 70.01 5.00
N GLY A 43 12.15 69.82 4.18
CA GLY A 43 11.48 70.92 3.47
C GLY A 43 10.00 70.65 3.22
N THR A 44 9.25 71.72 2.93
CA THR A 44 7.82 71.67 2.62
C THR A 44 7.52 71.33 1.15
N GLN A 45 8.55 71.37 0.30
CA GLN A 45 8.59 70.85 -1.06
C GLN A 45 10.05 70.42 -1.30
N ALA A 46 10.37 69.17 -0.97
CA ALA A 46 11.67 68.64 -1.34
C ALA A 46 11.66 68.41 -2.86
N SER A 47 12.43 69.19 -3.62
CA SER A 47 12.71 68.84 -5.02
C SER A 47 13.45 67.50 -5.04
N PRO A 48 13.24 66.62 -6.04
CA PRO A 48 13.97 65.36 -6.13
C PRO A 48 15.48 65.58 -6.05
N TYR A 49 16.13 64.98 -5.03
CA TYR A 49 17.55 65.15 -4.77
C TYR A 49 18.34 64.26 -5.74
N THR A 50 18.88 64.85 -6.80
CA THR A 50 19.58 64.12 -7.87
C THR A 50 21.08 64.40 -7.85
N VAL A 51 21.90 63.37 -7.63
CA VAL A 51 23.37 63.40 -7.75
C VAL A 51 23.76 62.55 -8.94
N THR A 52 24.42 63.13 -9.94
CA THR A 52 24.92 62.39 -11.12
C THR A 52 26.42 62.64 -11.31
N ASP A 53 27.20 61.58 -11.41
CA ASP A 53 28.64 61.62 -11.67
C ASP A 53 29.02 60.51 -12.68
N PRO A 54 29.66 60.81 -13.82
CA PRO A 54 30.17 59.78 -14.73
C PRO A 54 31.29 58.90 -14.13
N GLY A 55 31.93 59.33 -13.04
CA GLY A 55 32.94 58.60 -12.26
C GLY A 55 32.33 57.81 -11.10
N SER A 56 32.73 58.12 -9.85
CA SER A 56 32.24 57.40 -8.67
C SER A 56 31.58 58.31 -7.65
N ILE A 57 30.58 57.78 -6.95
CA ILE A 57 29.88 58.44 -5.84
C ILE A 57 30.13 57.61 -4.59
N THR A 58 30.65 58.23 -3.54
CA THR A 58 30.83 57.61 -2.22
C THR A 58 30.06 58.37 -1.15
N LEU A 59 29.17 57.69 -0.43
CA LEU A 59 28.45 58.22 0.74
C LEU A 59 29.05 57.62 2.02
N ASN A 60 29.89 58.40 2.71
CA ASN A 60 30.52 57.97 3.96
C ASN A 60 29.72 58.36 5.20
N GLY A 61 28.99 59.47 5.16
CA GLY A 61 28.14 59.95 6.25
C GLY A 61 26.66 59.63 6.06
N ASN A 62 25.78 60.24 6.86
CA ASN A 62 24.35 60.02 6.76
C ASN A 62 23.71 61.05 5.81
N LEU A 63 22.92 60.61 4.83
CA LEU A 63 22.02 61.47 4.05
C LEU A 63 20.59 61.16 4.45
N THR A 64 19.90 62.10 5.07
CA THR A 64 18.47 62.00 5.39
C THR A 64 17.68 63.02 4.57
N VAL A 65 16.74 62.55 3.77
CA VAL A 65 15.82 63.38 2.97
C VAL A 65 14.40 63.12 3.45
N THR A 66 13.79 64.15 4.02
CA THR A 66 12.42 64.08 4.55
C THR A 66 11.57 65.15 3.88
N ASP A 67 10.57 64.73 3.09
CA ASP A 67 9.52 65.63 2.63
C ASP A 67 8.42 65.70 3.69
N SER A 68 8.23 66.91 4.23
CA SER A 68 7.32 67.15 5.36
C SER A 68 5.90 67.56 4.94
N ASN A 69 5.70 68.11 3.74
CA ASN A 69 4.41 68.70 3.32
C ASN A 69 4.06 68.53 1.81
N GLY A 70 4.87 67.85 1.00
CA GLY A 70 4.63 67.70 -0.43
C GLY A 70 3.75 66.51 -0.84
N THR A 71 3.12 66.63 -2.02
CA THR A 71 2.40 65.54 -2.71
C THR A 71 3.32 64.46 -3.27
N ASP A 72 4.63 64.76 -3.39
CA ASP A 72 5.55 64.03 -4.26
C ASP A 72 6.53 63.10 -3.52
N GLY A 73 6.52 63.10 -2.19
CA GLY A 73 7.35 62.23 -1.35
C GLY A 73 8.84 62.58 -1.41
N GLY A 74 9.62 62.11 -0.42
CA GLY A 74 11.07 62.24 -0.50
C GLY A 74 11.61 61.40 -1.66
N TYR A 75 12.31 62.01 -2.63
CA TYR A 75 12.85 61.32 -3.80
C TYR A 75 14.36 61.57 -3.92
N VAL A 76 15.17 60.52 -3.84
CA VAL A 76 16.64 60.60 -4.02
C VAL A 76 17.05 59.78 -5.23
N THR A 77 17.74 60.42 -6.18
CA THR A 77 18.40 59.76 -7.31
C THR A 77 19.91 59.90 -7.18
N MET A 78 20.65 58.79 -7.20
CA MET A 78 22.10 58.81 -7.37
C MET A 78 22.48 58.02 -8.62
N ASN A 79 23.26 58.61 -9.51
CA ASN A 79 23.71 57.99 -10.75
C ASN A 79 25.23 58.07 -10.88
N ALA A 80 25.92 56.96 -10.64
CA ALA A 80 27.37 56.84 -10.76
C ALA A 80 27.78 56.04 -12.01
N GLY A 81 28.62 56.59 -12.89
CA GLY A 81 29.04 55.89 -14.09
C GLY A 81 29.90 54.65 -13.85
N SER A 82 30.69 54.61 -12.75
CA SER A 82 31.59 53.49 -12.42
C SER A 82 31.30 52.80 -11.09
N LEU A 83 31.27 53.51 -9.95
CA LEU A 83 31.07 52.93 -8.62
C LEU A 83 30.16 53.82 -7.77
N LEU A 84 29.12 53.23 -7.17
CA LEU A 84 28.34 53.82 -6.09
C LEU A 84 28.62 53.06 -4.80
N LEU A 85 29.29 53.70 -3.84
CA LEU A 85 29.66 53.12 -2.56
C LEU A 85 28.90 53.80 -1.42
N ILE A 86 28.08 53.06 -0.68
CA ILE A 86 27.34 53.54 0.50
C ILE A 86 27.95 52.90 1.74
N GLN A 87 28.67 53.69 2.54
CA GLN A 87 29.23 53.27 3.83
C GLN A 87 28.41 53.82 5.02
N GLY A 88 27.76 54.97 4.87
CA GLY A 88 26.90 55.59 5.90
C GLY A 88 25.42 55.22 5.78
N VAL A 89 24.51 56.08 6.23
CA VAL A 89 23.05 55.84 6.18
C VAL A 89 22.38 56.74 5.13
N LEU A 90 21.75 56.16 4.11
CA LEU A 90 20.81 56.85 3.24
C LEU A 90 19.38 56.63 3.77
N ASN A 91 18.69 57.67 4.24
CA ASN A 91 17.34 57.59 4.77
C ASN A 91 16.40 58.52 3.99
N VAL A 92 15.41 57.98 3.30
CA VAL A 92 14.44 58.73 2.50
C VAL A 92 13.05 58.52 3.08
N SER A 93 12.34 59.59 3.44
CA SER A 93 11.02 59.50 4.07
C SER A 93 10.04 60.56 3.55
N GLY A 94 8.75 60.24 3.46
CA GLY A 94 7.66 61.22 3.25
C GLY A 94 6.64 61.11 4.39
N THR A 95 6.11 62.25 4.88
CA THR A 95 5.26 62.28 6.11
C THR A 95 3.78 62.63 5.91
N GLN A 96 3.29 62.86 4.69
CA GLN A 96 1.88 63.24 4.45
C GLN A 96 1.11 62.24 3.59
N ALA A 97 -0.23 62.30 3.72
CA ALA A 97 -1.24 61.50 3.02
C ALA A 97 -1.34 61.76 1.49
N GLY A 98 -0.25 62.22 0.87
CA GLY A 98 -0.09 62.43 -0.57
C GLY A 98 0.50 61.22 -1.28
N ALA A 99 0.47 61.24 -2.61
CA ALA A 99 0.57 60.07 -3.48
C ALA A 99 1.92 59.33 -3.52
N HIS A 100 2.97 59.69 -2.76
CA HIS A 100 4.30 59.11 -2.94
C HIS A 100 5.05 58.92 -1.60
N GLY A 101 5.49 57.69 -1.31
CA GLY A 101 6.39 57.38 -0.19
C GLY A 101 7.84 57.75 -0.51
N GLY A 102 8.76 57.54 0.44
CA GLY A 102 10.18 57.77 0.20
C GLY A 102 10.73 56.87 -0.92
N VAL A 103 11.35 57.43 -1.96
CA VAL A 103 11.94 56.69 -3.07
C VAL A 103 13.46 56.91 -3.15
N ALA A 104 14.24 55.84 -3.12
CA ALA A 104 15.68 55.87 -3.40
C ALA A 104 15.96 55.16 -4.73
N ASN A 105 16.31 55.91 -5.78
CA ASN A 105 16.66 55.40 -7.10
C ASN A 105 18.19 55.50 -7.33
N LEU A 106 18.88 54.38 -7.15
CA LEU A 106 20.33 54.31 -7.17
C LEU A 106 20.81 53.55 -8.41
N THR A 107 21.54 54.24 -9.26
CA THR A 107 22.14 53.72 -10.50
C THR A 107 23.66 53.80 -10.41
N GLY A 108 24.37 52.74 -10.81
CA GLY A 108 25.82 52.66 -10.61
C GLY A 108 26.50 51.62 -11.51
N GLY A 109 27.65 51.91 -12.13
CA GLY A 109 28.43 50.90 -12.85
C GLY A 109 28.71 49.62 -12.03
N THR A 110 28.96 49.79 -10.73
CA THR A 110 28.94 48.79 -9.67
C THR A 110 28.38 49.46 -8.41
N ILE A 111 27.56 48.76 -7.63
CA ILE A 111 26.98 49.31 -6.38
C ILE A 111 27.48 48.48 -5.20
N VAL A 112 27.98 49.13 -4.16
CA VAL A 112 28.40 48.49 -2.90
C VAL A 112 27.72 49.18 -1.72
N VAL A 113 26.97 48.42 -0.93
CA VAL A 113 26.25 48.90 0.26
C VAL A 113 26.84 48.24 1.50
N ASN A 114 27.73 48.93 2.19
CA ASN A 114 28.28 48.52 3.49
C ASN A 114 27.54 49.20 4.66
N GLY A 115 26.84 50.30 4.39
CA GLY A 115 26.01 51.03 5.33
C GLY A 115 24.54 50.66 5.27
N LYS A 116 23.64 51.64 5.41
CA LYS A 116 22.18 51.39 5.49
C LYS A 116 21.43 52.23 4.47
N ILE A 117 20.41 51.65 3.82
CA ILE A 117 19.47 52.34 2.95
C ILE A 117 18.08 52.13 3.51
N TYR A 118 17.41 53.21 3.89
CA TYR A 118 16.06 53.24 4.41
C TYR A 118 15.15 54.06 3.50
N ALA A 119 14.01 53.49 3.13
CA ALA A 119 12.94 54.20 2.44
C ALA A 119 11.66 54.05 3.25
N ASN A 120 11.22 55.11 3.93
CA ASN A 120 10.06 55.08 4.82
C ASN A 120 8.85 55.75 4.14
N GLY A 121 7.74 55.03 4.01
CA GLY A 121 6.43 55.66 3.89
C GLY A 121 5.91 55.97 5.30
N VAL A 122 5.56 57.22 5.61
CA VAL A 122 4.91 57.59 6.88
C VAL A 122 3.52 58.15 6.53
N GLY A 123 2.46 57.57 7.11
CA GLY A 123 1.07 57.94 6.85
C GLY A 123 0.33 57.06 5.82
N ASN A 124 -0.83 57.54 5.35
CA ASN A 124 -1.76 56.80 4.47
C ASN A 124 -1.29 56.69 2.98
N GLY A 125 -0.10 57.19 2.65
CA GLY A 125 0.42 57.30 1.28
C GLY A 125 1.08 56.03 0.71
N ASN A 126 1.62 56.13 -0.51
CA ASN A 126 2.33 55.04 -1.20
C ASN A 126 3.56 54.55 -0.42
N ALA A 127 3.97 53.31 -0.65
CA ALA A 127 5.08 52.66 0.04
C ALA A 127 6.43 53.36 -0.15
N GLY A 128 7.36 53.16 0.78
CA GLY A 128 8.77 53.37 0.51
C GLY A 128 9.25 52.44 -0.62
N ALA A 129 10.03 52.96 -1.57
CA ALA A 129 10.59 52.21 -2.68
C ALA A 129 12.12 52.39 -2.79
N ILE A 130 12.85 51.30 -2.99
CA ILE A 130 14.30 51.32 -3.25
C ILE A 130 14.56 50.61 -4.57
N TYR A 131 15.17 51.32 -5.51
CA TYR A 131 15.62 50.78 -6.79
C TYR A 131 17.15 50.80 -6.82
N LEU A 132 17.80 49.64 -6.93
CA LEU A 132 19.24 49.50 -7.14
C LEU A 132 19.47 48.95 -8.54
N THR A 133 19.99 49.73 -9.47
CA THR A 133 20.23 49.29 -10.86
C THR A 133 21.69 49.46 -11.24
N SER A 134 22.35 48.38 -11.62
CA SER A 134 23.75 48.40 -12.04
C SER A 134 23.95 47.58 -13.30
N PRO A 135 24.63 48.06 -14.35
CA PRO A 135 25.05 47.20 -15.45
C PRO A 135 26.16 46.21 -15.04
N GLY A 136 26.89 46.48 -13.96
CA GLY A 136 27.88 45.59 -13.36
C GLY A 136 27.34 44.88 -12.11
N SER A 137 28.17 44.76 -11.08
CA SER A 137 27.81 44.00 -9.86
C SER A 137 27.13 44.86 -8.80
N ILE A 138 26.28 44.24 -7.98
CA ILE A 138 25.70 44.84 -6.76
C ILE A 138 26.10 43.99 -5.56
N THR A 139 26.70 44.61 -4.55
CA THR A 139 27.12 43.93 -3.30
C THR A 139 26.49 44.60 -2.08
N ILE A 140 25.78 43.83 -1.26
CA ILE A 140 25.37 44.23 0.10
C ILE A 140 26.36 43.59 1.07
N GLY A 141 27.18 44.39 1.76
CA GLY A 141 28.20 43.92 2.70
C GLY A 141 27.62 43.32 3.98
N ASN A 142 28.46 42.75 4.85
CA ASN A 142 28.03 42.08 6.09
C ASN A 142 27.22 42.99 7.04
N THR A 143 27.56 44.28 7.07
CA THR A 143 26.85 45.32 7.84
C THR A 143 25.81 46.07 7.00
N GLY A 144 25.72 45.74 5.71
CA GLY A 144 24.82 46.35 4.76
C GLY A 144 23.36 46.04 5.09
N GLU A 145 22.50 47.06 5.11
CA GLU A 145 21.05 46.89 5.26
C GLU A 145 20.31 47.70 4.20
N VAL A 146 19.39 47.06 3.47
CA VAL A 146 18.47 47.72 2.54
C VAL A 146 17.05 47.46 3.03
N LYS A 147 16.34 48.50 3.46
CA LYS A 147 15.02 48.33 4.06
C LYS A 147 14.01 49.37 3.59
N ALA A 148 12.90 48.90 3.03
CA ALA A 148 11.77 49.73 2.65
C ALA A 148 10.57 49.49 3.59
N TYR A 149 9.96 50.56 4.09
CA TYR A 149 8.79 50.49 4.97
C TYR A 149 7.52 50.91 4.22
N GLY A 150 6.45 50.13 4.38
CA GLY A 150 5.10 50.50 3.97
C GLY A 150 4.43 51.42 4.97
N GLY A 151 3.45 52.22 4.51
CA GLY A 151 2.68 53.15 5.34
C GLY A 151 1.67 52.46 6.28
N ASP A 152 1.07 53.24 7.19
CA ASP A 152 0.52 52.72 8.45
C ASP A 152 -0.96 52.28 8.39
N THR A 153 -1.71 52.56 7.31
CA THR A 153 -3.20 52.44 7.35
C THR A 153 -3.90 52.06 6.04
N SER A 154 -3.29 52.27 4.87
CA SER A 154 -3.90 51.95 3.56
C SER A 154 -2.93 51.87 2.38
N GLY A 155 -1.63 52.05 2.63
CA GLY A 155 -0.61 52.18 1.58
C GLY A 155 -0.16 50.84 1.00
N PHE A 156 0.42 50.90 -0.20
CA PHE A 156 1.17 49.77 -0.78
C PHE A 156 2.29 49.33 0.19
N GLY A 157 2.62 48.04 0.19
CA GLY A 157 3.77 47.51 0.91
C GLY A 157 5.09 48.00 0.31
N GLY A 158 6.14 48.10 1.14
CA GLY A 158 7.48 48.51 0.73
C GLY A 158 7.98 47.72 -0.49
N LEU A 159 8.62 48.43 -1.42
CA LEU A 159 9.18 47.86 -2.64
C LEU A 159 10.71 47.94 -2.60
N VAL A 160 11.39 46.81 -2.81
CA VAL A 160 12.83 46.79 -3.08
C VAL A 160 13.05 46.09 -4.42
N GLN A 161 13.63 46.78 -5.38
CA GLN A 161 13.98 46.22 -6.69
C GLN A 161 15.48 46.36 -6.92
N ILE A 162 16.16 45.24 -7.16
CA ILE A 162 17.60 45.16 -7.41
C ILE A 162 17.81 44.52 -8.78
N ASN A 163 18.38 45.27 -9.73
CA ASN A 163 18.70 44.82 -11.07
C ASN A 163 20.23 44.92 -11.29
N ALA A 164 20.95 43.80 -11.18
CA ALA A 164 22.38 43.70 -11.41
C ALA A 164 22.67 43.06 -12.79
N GLY A 165 23.12 43.83 -13.77
CA GLY A 165 23.60 43.35 -15.06
C GLY A 165 24.82 42.43 -14.97
N GLY A 166 25.49 42.38 -13.81
CA GLY A 166 26.56 41.47 -13.41
C GLY A 166 26.15 40.50 -12.29
N GLN A 167 27.04 40.25 -11.32
CA GLN A 167 26.74 39.41 -10.15
C GLN A 167 26.08 40.21 -9.02
N PHE A 168 25.15 39.59 -8.31
CA PHE A 168 24.60 40.11 -7.05
C PHE A 168 25.13 39.30 -5.87
N TYR A 169 25.73 39.98 -4.90
CA TYR A 169 26.25 39.39 -3.66
C TYR A 169 25.53 39.99 -2.45
N ASN A 170 24.84 39.15 -1.67
CA ASN A 170 24.24 39.58 -0.41
C ASN A 170 24.94 38.92 0.79
N ARG A 171 25.56 39.74 1.64
CA ARG A 171 26.11 39.34 2.93
C ARG A 171 25.38 39.99 4.11
N GLY A 172 24.44 40.90 3.84
CA GLY A 172 23.72 41.70 4.82
C GLY A 172 22.22 41.39 4.85
N ALA A 173 21.41 42.39 5.15
CA ALA A 173 19.96 42.26 5.26
C ALA A 173 19.20 43.07 4.19
N ILE A 174 18.21 42.44 3.54
CA ILE A 174 17.25 43.12 2.65
C ILE A 174 15.86 42.89 3.23
N ARG A 175 15.12 43.96 3.53
CA ARG A 175 13.84 43.85 4.25
C ARG A 175 12.77 44.76 3.66
N THR A 176 11.53 44.29 3.61
CA THR A 176 10.35 45.12 3.43
C THR A 176 9.40 44.89 4.60
N SER A 177 8.91 45.95 5.23
CA SER A 177 7.97 45.82 6.35
C SER A 177 6.87 46.88 6.30
N GLY A 178 5.60 46.49 6.42
CA GLY A 178 4.54 47.45 6.74
C GLY A 178 4.41 47.64 8.26
N GLN A 179 3.96 48.80 8.71
CA GLN A 179 3.37 48.89 10.05
C GLN A 179 2.00 48.21 10.05
N LEU A 180 1.71 47.45 11.11
CA LEU A 180 0.37 46.92 11.35
C LEU A 180 -0.50 48.08 11.82
N GLY A 181 -1.27 48.67 10.90
CA GLY A 181 -2.32 49.61 11.25
C GLY A 181 -3.35 48.96 12.18
N THR A 182 -3.93 49.75 13.09
CA THR A 182 -4.94 49.27 14.04
C THR A 182 -6.29 48.93 13.40
N ASN A 183 -6.48 49.19 12.09
CA ASN A 183 -7.75 49.01 11.40
C ASN A 183 -7.62 48.07 10.17
N PRO A 184 -8.02 46.79 10.29
CA PRO A 184 -7.68 45.72 9.33
C PRO A 184 -8.58 45.61 8.08
N VAL A 185 -9.32 46.65 7.69
CA VAL A 185 -10.47 46.50 6.76
C VAL A 185 -10.12 46.65 5.27
N TYR A 186 -8.90 47.04 4.89
CA TYR A 186 -8.57 47.31 3.48
C TYR A 186 -7.37 46.49 2.98
N GLY A 187 -7.60 45.67 1.94
CA GLY A 187 -6.60 44.86 1.25
C GLY A 187 -5.57 45.69 0.48
N GLY A 188 -4.63 46.29 1.21
CA GLY A 188 -3.49 47.00 0.64
C GLY A 188 -2.55 46.07 -0.14
N ALA A 189 -1.86 46.62 -1.14
CA ALA A 189 -0.95 45.85 -1.99
C ALA A 189 0.22 45.26 -1.20
N ALA A 190 0.59 44.02 -1.51
CA ALA A 190 1.68 43.27 -0.90
C ALA A 190 3.04 44.01 -0.99
N ASN A 191 3.88 43.83 0.03
CA ASN A 191 5.30 44.19 -0.04
C ASN A 191 5.96 43.40 -1.20
N ARG A 192 7.03 43.92 -1.81
CA ARG A 192 7.69 43.17 -2.89
C ARG A 192 9.20 43.37 -2.87
N ILE A 193 9.94 42.27 -2.91
CA ILE A 193 11.39 42.25 -3.12
C ILE A 193 11.65 41.55 -4.46
N THR A 194 12.20 42.26 -5.43
CA THR A 194 12.63 41.68 -6.71
C THR A 194 14.14 41.83 -6.86
N ILE A 195 14.84 40.72 -7.05
CA ILE A 195 16.29 40.68 -7.28
C ILE A 195 16.53 39.97 -8.62
N GLN A 196 17.25 40.63 -9.53
CA GLN A 196 17.63 40.09 -10.82
C GLN A 196 19.13 40.25 -11.03
N GLY A 197 19.82 39.22 -11.51
CA GLY A 197 21.16 39.41 -12.08
C GLY A 197 21.76 38.25 -12.85
N LEU A 198 22.98 38.39 -13.37
CA LEU A 198 23.66 37.28 -14.06
C LEU A 198 23.92 36.12 -13.12
N GLY A 199 24.18 36.36 -11.83
CA GLY A 199 24.23 35.34 -10.79
C GLY A 199 23.88 35.96 -9.45
N VAL A 200 23.25 35.19 -8.56
CA VAL A 200 22.80 35.65 -7.25
C VAL A 200 23.43 34.76 -6.19
N THR A 201 24.29 35.35 -5.36
CA THR A 201 24.93 34.64 -4.25
C THR A 201 24.58 35.32 -2.94
N THR A 202 24.04 34.55 -2.01
CA THR A 202 23.69 34.99 -0.65
C THR A 202 24.46 34.13 0.34
N TYR A 203 25.18 34.76 1.26
CA TYR A 203 26.12 34.09 2.15
C TYR A 203 25.47 33.72 3.50
N ALA A 204 26.12 32.84 4.25
CA ALA A 204 25.77 32.53 5.63
C ALA A 204 25.63 33.81 6.48
N GLY A 205 24.53 33.90 7.23
CA GLY A 205 24.19 35.07 8.04
C GLY A 205 23.44 36.18 7.29
N SER A 206 23.29 36.12 5.97
CA SER A 206 22.46 37.08 5.22
C SER A 206 20.95 36.76 5.36
N SER A 207 20.10 37.79 5.28
CA SER A 207 18.64 37.63 5.35
C SER A 207 17.92 38.44 4.28
N ILE A 208 16.94 37.85 3.60
CA ILE A 208 15.99 38.53 2.70
C ILE A 208 14.59 38.31 3.28
N GLY A 209 13.92 39.38 3.71
CA GLY A 209 12.67 39.29 4.46
C GLY A 209 11.59 40.21 3.91
N ALA A 210 10.48 39.65 3.43
CA ALA A 210 9.29 40.40 3.09
C ALA A 210 8.19 40.13 4.11
N PHE A 211 7.93 41.11 4.98
CA PHE A 211 6.91 41.01 6.02
C PHE A 211 5.57 41.53 5.52
N ASN A 212 4.47 41.15 6.16
CA ASN A 212 3.10 41.53 5.81
C ASN A 212 2.70 41.11 4.39
N GLY A 213 2.93 39.84 4.05
CA GLY A 213 2.39 39.26 2.84
C GLY A 213 3.15 39.57 1.57
N GLY A 214 4.43 39.90 1.69
CA GLY A 214 5.19 40.37 0.55
C GLY A 214 5.83 39.27 -0.28
N ASP A 215 5.80 39.43 -1.60
CA ASP A 215 6.46 38.51 -2.54
C ASP A 215 7.97 38.74 -2.57
N ILE A 216 8.74 37.66 -2.62
CA ILE A 216 10.19 37.67 -2.84
C ILE A 216 10.47 36.94 -4.15
N ASN A 217 10.91 37.67 -5.17
CA ASN A 217 11.30 37.15 -6.48
C ASN A 217 12.80 37.30 -6.69
N ILE A 218 13.55 36.21 -6.66
CA ILE A 218 14.99 36.19 -6.93
C ILE A 218 15.23 35.43 -8.23
N SER A 219 15.79 36.11 -9.23
CA SER A 219 16.07 35.52 -10.53
C SER A 219 17.52 35.72 -10.94
N SER A 220 18.09 34.67 -11.53
CA SER A 220 19.35 34.69 -12.24
C SER A 220 19.12 34.41 -13.72
N THR A 221 19.66 35.23 -14.61
CA THR A 221 19.50 35.07 -16.07
C THR A 221 20.64 34.31 -16.73
N ASN A 222 21.77 34.09 -16.04
CA ASN A 222 22.98 33.53 -16.64
C ASN A 222 23.97 32.94 -15.62
N GLY A 223 23.48 32.39 -14.50
CA GLY A 223 24.33 32.00 -13.37
C GLY A 223 23.59 31.14 -12.36
N ASN A 224 24.29 30.81 -11.27
CA ASN A 224 23.71 30.06 -10.18
C ASN A 224 22.97 31.00 -9.23
N VAL A 225 21.89 30.49 -8.63
CA VAL A 225 21.33 31.06 -7.42
C VAL A 225 21.92 30.25 -6.28
N VAL A 226 22.96 30.76 -5.63
CA VAL A 226 23.57 30.12 -4.47
C VAL A 226 23.05 30.82 -3.23
N HIS A 227 22.34 30.09 -2.39
CA HIS A 227 21.82 30.61 -1.14
C HIS A 227 22.36 29.82 0.04
N ASN A 228 22.81 30.55 1.06
CA ASN A 228 23.29 29.96 2.29
C ASN A 228 22.78 30.76 3.51
N GLY A 229 21.68 31.50 3.37
CA GLY A 229 21.15 32.43 4.37
C GLY A 229 19.71 32.12 4.78
N ALA A 230 18.94 33.15 5.13
CA ALA A 230 17.50 33.02 5.35
C ALA A 230 16.70 33.86 4.34
N ILE A 231 15.67 33.25 3.74
CA ILE A 231 14.62 33.94 2.96
C ILE A 231 13.30 33.74 3.69
N SER A 232 12.59 34.83 3.99
CA SER A 232 11.33 34.76 4.73
C SER A 232 10.31 35.70 4.12
N ALA A 233 9.24 35.15 3.56
CA ALA A 233 8.03 35.87 3.22
C ALA A 233 7.00 35.55 4.31
N THR A 234 6.77 36.49 5.22
CA THR A 234 5.90 36.25 6.36
C THR A 234 4.68 37.14 6.26
N GLY A 235 3.49 36.55 6.35
CA GLY A 235 2.22 37.26 6.47
C GLY A 235 2.25 38.25 7.64
N GLY A 236 1.37 39.23 7.59
CA GLY A 236 1.02 40.03 8.75
C GLY A 236 -0.24 39.46 9.36
N VAL A 237 -0.64 39.95 10.53
CA VAL A 237 -2.00 39.68 11.01
C VAL A 237 -2.98 40.24 9.97
N ASN A 238 -3.85 39.39 9.40
CA ASN A 238 -4.86 39.76 8.41
C ASN A 238 -4.33 40.19 7.02
N ALA A 239 -3.11 39.80 6.63
CA ALA A 239 -2.58 40.07 5.29
C ALA A 239 -2.49 38.77 4.47
N ALA A 240 -2.71 38.88 3.15
CA ALA A 240 -2.41 37.82 2.19
C ALA A 240 -0.98 37.29 2.40
N THR A 241 -0.71 36.04 2.05
CA THR A 241 0.65 35.51 2.18
C THR A 241 1.55 35.93 1.03
N GLY A 242 2.83 36.06 1.37
CA GLY A 242 3.86 36.41 0.41
C GLY A 242 4.44 35.14 -0.20
N ASN A 243 4.56 35.12 -1.53
CA ASN A 243 5.16 34.01 -2.25
C ASN A 243 6.68 34.20 -2.38
N ILE A 244 7.44 33.11 -2.37
CA ILE A 244 8.88 33.11 -2.63
C ILE A 244 9.14 32.40 -3.95
N THR A 245 9.65 33.12 -4.94
CA THR A 245 10.08 32.56 -6.22
C THR A 245 11.58 32.69 -6.39
N LEU A 246 12.28 31.55 -6.55
CA LEU A 246 13.68 31.48 -6.94
C LEU A 246 13.78 30.91 -8.37
N THR A 247 14.44 31.62 -9.27
CA THR A 247 14.55 31.20 -10.68
C THR A 247 15.98 31.29 -11.18
N ALA A 248 16.54 30.19 -11.68
CA ALA A 248 17.81 30.14 -12.40
C ALA A 248 17.57 29.82 -13.88
N ASN A 249 17.38 30.86 -14.68
CA ASN A 249 17.20 30.78 -16.13
C ASN A 249 18.55 30.84 -16.85
N GLY A 250 18.70 30.07 -17.94
CA GLY A 250 19.93 30.03 -18.74
C GLY A 250 20.19 28.67 -19.40
N GLY A 251 21.43 28.44 -19.83
CA GLY A 251 21.85 27.17 -20.44
C GLY A 251 21.83 25.97 -19.47
N VAL A 252 22.01 24.76 -20.01
CA VAL A 252 21.80 23.43 -19.38
C VAL A 252 22.65 23.12 -18.12
N THR A 253 23.53 24.03 -17.70
CA THR A 253 24.47 23.84 -16.58
C THR A 253 24.14 24.65 -15.32
N ARG A 254 23.05 25.43 -15.30
CA ARG A 254 22.72 26.30 -14.16
C ARG A 254 22.24 25.51 -12.95
N THR A 255 22.58 25.98 -11.76
CA THR A 255 22.20 25.32 -10.50
C THR A 255 21.57 26.32 -9.54
N VAL A 256 20.46 25.94 -8.92
CA VAL A 256 20.03 26.54 -7.64
C VAL A 256 20.67 25.69 -6.55
N ASP A 257 21.59 26.26 -5.78
CA ASP A 257 22.33 25.56 -4.74
C ASP A 257 21.97 26.19 -3.39
N LEU A 258 21.17 25.46 -2.60
CA LEU A 258 20.82 25.85 -1.24
C LEU A 258 21.79 25.13 -0.29
N GLY A 259 22.79 25.87 0.17
CA GLY A 259 23.84 25.38 1.04
C GLY A 259 23.40 25.18 2.48
N ASN A 260 24.32 24.62 3.28
CA ASN A 260 24.07 24.21 4.66
C ASN A 260 23.47 25.30 5.55
N GLY A 261 22.27 25.05 6.08
CA GLY A 261 21.59 25.95 6.99
C GLY A 261 20.73 27.01 6.28
N SER A 262 20.49 26.85 4.98
CA SER A 262 19.51 27.66 4.24
C SER A 262 18.11 27.46 4.81
N VAL A 263 17.41 28.57 5.10
CA VAL A 263 16.04 28.54 5.63
C VAL A 263 15.15 29.39 4.74
N ILE A 264 14.17 28.77 4.07
CA ILE A 264 13.18 29.45 3.23
C ILE A 264 11.81 29.26 3.87
N ARG A 265 11.13 30.37 4.22
CA ARG A 265 9.85 30.32 4.94
C ARG A 265 8.81 31.21 4.27
N ALA A 266 7.69 30.63 3.89
CA ALA A 266 6.51 31.35 3.40
C ALA A 266 5.33 31.10 4.34
N LYS A 267 5.18 31.93 5.38
CA LYS A 267 4.22 31.67 6.48
C LYS A 267 3.02 32.59 6.42
N GLY A 268 1.83 32.02 6.65
CA GLY A 268 0.62 32.78 6.97
C GLY A 268 0.47 32.95 8.48
N PHE A 269 -0.04 34.11 8.92
CA PHE A 269 -0.51 34.31 10.29
C PHE A 269 -2.00 34.64 10.26
N ASN A 270 -2.71 34.27 11.33
CA ASN A 270 -4.09 34.67 11.60
C ASN A 270 -5.00 34.53 10.39
N GLU A 271 -5.47 33.30 10.15
CA GLU A 271 -6.61 33.00 9.26
C GLU A 271 -6.27 32.93 7.76
N HIS A 272 -5.03 33.24 7.35
CA HIS A 272 -4.60 33.20 5.95
C HIS A 272 -3.80 31.94 5.59
N ASP A 273 -3.97 31.50 4.35
CA ASP A 273 -3.22 30.39 3.76
C ASP A 273 -1.72 30.69 3.76
N GLY A 274 -0.84 29.71 3.94
CA GLY A 274 0.61 29.85 3.73
C GLY A 274 0.95 30.34 2.32
N GLY A 275 2.08 31.01 2.14
CA GLY A 275 2.52 31.45 0.81
C GLY A 275 3.25 30.34 0.07
N ASP A 276 3.34 30.43 -1.25
CA ASP A 276 3.98 29.40 -2.05
C ASP A 276 5.50 29.59 -2.09
N ILE A 277 6.25 28.49 -2.12
CA ILE A 277 7.68 28.47 -2.43
C ILE A 277 7.88 27.81 -3.80
N THR A 278 8.29 28.58 -4.80
CA THR A 278 8.60 28.07 -6.14
C THR A 278 10.09 28.21 -6.43
N ILE A 279 10.77 27.09 -6.69
CA ILE A 279 12.18 27.04 -7.09
C ILE A 279 12.28 26.41 -8.47
N THR A 280 12.79 27.17 -9.43
CA THR A 280 12.88 26.77 -10.85
C THR A 280 14.32 26.86 -11.33
N SER A 281 14.80 25.81 -12.01
CA SER A 281 16.15 25.75 -12.57
C SER A 281 16.15 25.14 -13.97
N SER A 282 16.78 25.84 -14.91
CA SER A 282 17.08 25.33 -16.26
C SER A 282 18.16 24.23 -16.30
N GLY A 283 18.82 23.96 -15.17
CA GLY A 283 19.76 22.86 -15.03
C GLY A 283 19.41 21.96 -13.85
N GLN A 284 20.08 22.14 -12.70
CA GLN A 284 19.91 21.30 -11.51
C GLN A 284 19.41 22.11 -10.30
N ILE A 285 18.81 21.44 -9.33
CA ILE A 285 18.57 21.97 -7.98
C ILE A 285 19.36 21.08 -7.01
N ARG A 286 20.15 21.68 -6.13
CA ARG A 286 20.83 20.98 -5.04
C ARG A 286 20.47 21.65 -3.73
N MET A 287 20.09 20.84 -2.77
CA MET A 287 19.73 21.30 -1.44
C MET A 287 20.47 20.46 -0.42
N TYR A 288 21.32 21.13 0.36
CA TYR A 288 22.11 20.53 1.41
C TYR A 288 21.71 21.14 2.75
N ASN A 289 21.23 20.31 3.69
CA ASN A 289 20.80 20.76 5.03
C ASN A 289 19.94 22.04 5.01
N THR A 290 18.99 22.08 4.08
CA THR A 290 18.06 23.20 3.91
C THR A 290 16.80 22.98 4.76
N PHE A 291 16.02 24.01 5.02
CA PHE A 291 14.69 23.89 5.61
C PHE A 291 13.70 24.72 4.79
N LEU A 292 12.66 24.07 4.25
CA LEU A 292 11.57 24.74 3.53
C LEU A 292 10.30 24.63 4.38
N ASP A 293 9.75 25.78 4.77
CA ASP A 293 8.60 25.83 5.68
C ASP A 293 7.48 26.65 5.06
N VAL A 294 6.38 25.98 4.73
CA VAL A 294 5.14 26.62 4.32
C VAL A 294 4.06 26.26 5.33
N SER A 295 3.94 27.08 6.36
CA SER A 295 3.02 26.83 7.47
C SER A 295 2.00 27.94 7.60
N GLY A 296 0.72 27.58 7.74
CA GLY A 296 -0.28 28.44 8.37
C GLY A 296 -0.08 28.39 9.88
N GLU A 297 0.36 29.47 10.50
CA GLU A 297 0.69 29.44 11.94
C GLU A 297 -0.58 29.29 12.80
N ARG A 298 -0.54 28.40 13.81
CA ARG A 298 -1.65 28.20 14.76
C ARG A 298 -1.73 29.40 15.71
N ASN A 299 -2.73 30.26 15.54
CA ASN A 299 -3.16 31.12 16.63
C ASN A 299 -4.23 30.40 17.47
N SER A 300 -3.96 30.19 18.75
CA SER A 300 -4.79 29.39 19.66
C SER A 300 -6.14 30.03 20.03
N ALA A 301 -6.43 31.26 19.56
CA ALA A 301 -7.56 32.05 20.07
C ALA A 301 -8.72 32.29 19.08
N ASN A 302 -8.57 32.10 17.77
CA ASN A 302 -9.62 32.45 16.78
C ASN A 302 -10.01 31.28 15.86
N ALA A 303 -11.28 31.27 15.43
CA ALA A 303 -11.95 30.14 14.79
C ALA A 303 -11.56 29.86 13.33
N ASN A 304 -10.72 30.67 12.70
CA ASN A 304 -10.44 30.57 11.27
C ASN A 304 -9.04 29.99 11.01
N VAL A 305 -8.99 29.10 10.03
CA VAL A 305 -7.89 28.14 9.84
C VAL A 305 -7.36 28.28 8.42
N GLY A 306 -6.14 28.81 8.27
CA GLY A 306 -5.48 28.91 6.96
C GLY A 306 -4.92 27.57 6.50
N SER A 307 -5.01 27.31 5.20
CA SER A 307 -4.31 26.19 4.53
C SER A 307 -2.81 26.44 4.53
N SER A 308 -1.97 25.43 4.29
CA SER A 308 -0.59 25.73 3.90
C SER A 308 -0.55 26.03 2.40
N GLY A 309 0.34 26.92 1.96
CA GLY A 309 0.67 27.07 0.55
C GLY A 309 1.46 25.88 0.00
N ASP A 310 1.85 25.97 -1.26
CA ASP A 310 2.53 24.90 -1.99
C ASP A 310 4.05 25.08 -2.02
N ILE A 311 4.77 23.97 -2.21
CA ILE A 311 6.20 24.00 -2.51
C ILE A 311 6.43 23.30 -3.85
N THR A 312 6.93 24.05 -4.83
CA THR A 312 7.24 23.55 -6.17
C THR A 312 8.73 23.65 -6.45
N LEU A 313 9.37 22.51 -6.71
CA LEU A 313 10.76 22.40 -7.17
C LEU A 313 10.76 21.87 -8.61
N THR A 314 11.22 22.68 -9.56
CA THR A 314 11.28 22.27 -10.98
C THR A 314 12.69 22.42 -11.54
N ALA A 315 13.27 21.33 -12.02
CA ALA A 315 14.58 21.33 -12.68
C ALA A 315 14.53 20.65 -14.05
N ALA A 316 15.31 21.15 -15.02
CA ALA A 316 15.43 20.47 -16.31
C ALA A 316 16.24 19.16 -16.23
N ARG A 317 17.13 19.07 -15.25
CA ARG A 317 17.98 17.91 -14.96
C ARG A 317 17.76 17.50 -13.51
N ASN A 318 18.82 17.15 -12.78
CA ASN A 318 18.69 16.53 -11.48
C ASN A 318 18.20 17.48 -10.38
N ILE A 319 17.40 16.93 -9.47
CA ILE A 319 17.10 17.50 -8.16
C ILE A 319 17.75 16.58 -7.12
N THR A 320 18.66 17.12 -6.33
CA THR A 320 19.35 16.39 -5.26
C THR A 320 19.02 17.04 -3.93
N LEU A 321 18.37 16.27 -3.06
CA LEU A 321 17.97 16.65 -1.71
C LEU A 321 18.76 15.78 -0.75
N ASP A 322 19.84 16.32 -0.19
CA ASP A 322 20.83 15.54 0.55
C ASP A 322 21.12 16.17 1.91
N ASP A 323 20.81 15.44 2.98
CA ASP A 323 21.24 15.77 4.33
C ASP A 323 22.32 14.80 4.77
N SER A 324 23.57 15.24 4.60
CA SER A 324 24.75 14.51 5.05
C SER A 324 25.04 14.67 6.56
N ASN A 325 24.27 15.50 7.29
CA ASN A 325 24.57 15.90 8.67
C ASN A 325 23.52 15.45 9.71
N ALA A 326 22.62 14.52 9.38
CA ALA A 326 21.57 14.00 10.28
C ALA A 326 20.58 15.07 10.80
N SER A 327 20.53 16.23 10.14
CA SER A 327 19.68 17.37 10.49
C SER A 327 18.54 17.50 9.49
N PHE A 328 17.47 16.71 9.70
CA PHE A 328 16.33 16.52 8.80
C PHE A 328 16.07 17.72 7.85
N LEU A 329 16.40 17.57 6.57
CA LEU A 329 15.83 18.42 5.52
C LEU A 329 14.33 18.17 5.52
N ASN A 330 13.57 19.15 6.01
CA ASN A 330 12.15 19.01 6.31
C ASN A 330 11.36 20.00 5.47
N MET A 331 10.42 19.48 4.68
CA MET A 331 9.36 20.25 4.05
C MET A 331 8.12 20.12 4.91
N ARG A 332 7.78 21.20 5.60
CA ARG A 332 6.62 21.23 6.49
C ARG A 332 5.47 21.98 5.83
N LEU A 333 4.35 21.29 5.69
CA LEU A 333 3.06 21.78 5.22
C LEU A 333 2.05 21.60 6.36
N ASP A 334 2.02 22.56 7.28
CA ASP A 334 1.07 22.54 8.39
C ASP A 334 -0.08 23.49 8.05
N GLY A 335 -1.24 22.92 7.72
CA GLY A 335 -2.51 23.61 7.83
C GLY A 335 -2.83 23.85 9.30
N GLY A 336 -3.45 24.99 9.61
CA GLY A 336 -3.97 25.22 10.95
C GLY A 336 -4.95 24.09 11.33
N VAL A 337 -5.07 23.79 12.62
CA VAL A 337 -6.10 22.87 13.12
C VAL A 337 -6.69 23.51 14.36
N ASN A 338 -7.91 24.02 14.26
CA ASN A 338 -8.64 24.46 15.44
C ASN A 338 -9.38 23.26 16.03
N GLN A 339 -8.91 22.77 17.17
CA GLN A 339 -9.47 21.57 17.82
C GLN A 339 -10.89 21.77 18.35
N ASN A 340 -11.41 23.01 18.40
CA ASN A 340 -12.65 23.33 19.11
C ASN A 340 -13.87 23.61 18.20
N ASN A 341 -13.69 23.94 16.91
CA ASN A 341 -14.80 24.44 16.07
C ASN A 341 -15.02 23.73 14.72
N GLY A 342 -14.28 22.66 14.41
CA GLY A 342 -14.50 21.88 13.17
C GLY A 342 -14.17 22.63 11.86
N THR A 343 -13.55 23.80 11.93
CA THR A 343 -13.06 24.55 10.77
C THR A 343 -11.75 23.97 10.25
N THR A 344 -11.59 23.93 8.92
CA THR A 344 -10.63 23.05 8.26
C THR A 344 -9.64 23.81 7.38
N GLY A 345 -8.33 23.72 7.67
CA GLY A 345 -7.26 24.08 6.74
C GLY A 345 -6.78 22.85 5.97
N ASN A 346 -6.53 22.99 4.67
CA ASN A 346 -5.94 21.91 3.86
C ASN A 346 -4.41 21.94 4.00
N ALA A 347 -3.78 20.77 3.95
CA ALA A 347 -2.35 20.72 3.67
C ALA A 347 -2.13 20.99 2.18
N GLY A 348 -1.02 21.65 1.87
CA GLY A 348 -0.64 22.05 0.54
C GLY A 348 -0.02 20.90 -0.23
N THR A 349 0.58 21.25 -1.35
CA THR A 349 1.20 20.32 -2.28
C THR A 349 2.71 20.51 -2.28
N VAL A 350 3.46 19.42 -2.21
CA VAL A 350 4.88 19.37 -2.57
C VAL A 350 5.01 18.76 -3.96
N THR A 351 5.41 19.56 -4.93
CA THR A 351 5.69 19.11 -6.29
C THR A 351 7.19 19.16 -6.54
N ILE A 352 7.80 18.03 -6.85
CA ILE A 352 9.22 17.92 -7.20
C ILE A 352 9.29 17.32 -8.61
N ASN A 353 9.56 18.17 -9.60
CA ASN A 353 9.56 17.79 -11.01
C ASN A 353 10.94 17.97 -11.64
N SER A 354 11.51 16.86 -12.12
CA SER A 354 12.66 16.83 -12.99
C SER A 354 12.23 16.47 -14.43
N THR A 355 12.28 17.44 -15.36
CA THR A 355 11.77 17.18 -16.72
C THR A 355 12.68 16.27 -17.55
N GLY A 356 13.97 16.22 -17.25
CA GLY A 356 14.95 15.42 -17.99
C GLY A 356 16.07 14.82 -17.15
N GLY A 357 15.94 14.78 -15.83
CA GLY A 357 16.94 14.21 -14.92
C GLY A 357 16.35 13.35 -13.82
N ASN A 358 17.14 13.17 -12.75
CA ASN A 358 16.81 12.28 -11.64
C ASN A 358 16.44 13.07 -10.38
N ILE A 359 15.57 12.51 -9.55
CA ILE A 359 15.36 12.95 -8.17
C ILE A 359 16.14 12.00 -7.25
N THR A 360 16.99 12.54 -6.40
CA THR A 360 17.66 11.78 -5.32
C THR A 360 17.38 12.43 -3.99
N MET A 361 16.84 11.66 -3.05
CA MET A 361 16.51 12.10 -1.70
C MET A 361 17.23 11.25 -0.67
N ASP A 362 17.99 11.90 0.21
CA ASP A 362 18.82 11.30 1.24
C ASP A 362 18.52 12.00 2.58
N GLN A 363 18.08 11.24 3.59
CA GLN A 363 17.64 11.75 4.90
C GLN A 363 16.55 12.85 4.84
N PHE A 364 15.68 12.79 3.83
CA PHE A 364 14.70 13.83 3.54
C PHE A 364 13.32 13.54 4.13
N ASN A 365 12.65 14.55 4.70
CA ASN A 365 11.30 14.43 5.26
C ASN A 365 10.32 15.39 4.60
N ILE A 366 9.22 14.87 4.06
CA ILE A 366 8.07 15.71 3.66
C ILE A 366 6.93 15.41 4.62
N ARG A 367 6.38 16.44 5.26
CA ARG A 367 5.25 16.32 6.19
C ARG A 367 4.12 17.25 5.78
N GLY A 368 3.03 16.66 5.31
CA GLY A 368 1.73 17.31 5.23
C GLY A 368 0.90 17.02 6.49
N GLN A 369 0.38 18.06 7.14
CA GLN A 369 -0.64 17.96 8.18
C GLN A 369 -1.75 18.96 7.87
N GLY A 370 -2.93 18.44 7.54
CA GLY A 370 -4.11 19.25 7.27
C GLY A 370 -5.36 18.39 7.39
N THR A 371 -6.53 19.00 7.40
CA THR A 371 -7.79 18.24 7.49
C THR A 371 -7.96 17.27 6.34
N ASN A 372 -7.53 17.65 5.15
CA ASN A 372 -7.14 16.71 4.11
C ASN A 372 -5.62 16.66 4.09
N GLY A 373 -5.04 15.45 4.13
CA GLY A 373 -3.60 15.30 3.99
C GLY A 373 -3.12 15.89 2.67
N GLY A 374 -1.89 16.39 2.65
CA GLY A 374 -1.32 17.08 1.49
C GLY A 374 -1.05 16.14 0.33
N THR A 375 -0.56 16.69 -0.78
CA THR A 375 -0.06 15.89 -1.89
C THR A 375 1.46 16.00 -1.96
N ALA A 376 2.17 14.89 -2.10
CA ALA A 376 3.56 14.88 -2.58
C ALA A 376 3.60 14.24 -3.94
N ASP A 377 3.99 15.00 -4.96
CA ASP A 377 4.14 14.55 -6.34
C ASP A 377 5.61 14.65 -6.75
N LEU A 378 6.23 13.51 -7.02
CA LEU A 378 7.62 13.38 -7.44
C LEU A 378 7.66 12.81 -8.85
N ASP A 379 8.07 13.62 -9.82
CA ASP A 379 8.02 13.25 -11.24
C ASP A 379 9.39 13.47 -11.92
N ALA A 380 10.05 12.39 -12.34
CA ALA A 380 11.41 12.42 -12.89
C ALA A 380 11.67 11.29 -13.90
N ASN A 381 12.88 11.23 -14.48
CA ASN A 381 13.31 10.05 -15.23
C ASN A 381 13.56 8.86 -14.31
N THR A 382 14.20 9.10 -13.17
CA THR A 382 14.47 8.11 -12.13
C THR A 382 14.28 8.77 -10.78
N VAL A 383 13.68 8.07 -9.83
CA VAL A 383 13.50 8.54 -8.45
C VAL A 383 14.23 7.59 -7.51
N THR A 384 15.15 8.11 -6.72
CA THR A 384 15.86 7.35 -5.67
C THR A 384 15.60 7.99 -4.32
N ILE A 385 15.08 7.19 -3.39
CA ILE A 385 14.80 7.56 -2.01
C ILE A 385 15.64 6.66 -1.14
N GLN A 386 16.54 7.24 -0.35
CA GLN A 386 17.49 6.45 0.43
C GLN A 386 17.69 7.00 1.84
N ASN A 387 18.39 6.21 2.66
CA ASN A 387 19.00 6.65 3.91
C ASN A 387 18.01 7.38 4.84
N ASN A 388 17.02 6.66 5.36
CA ASN A 388 16.06 7.17 6.35
C ASN A 388 15.14 8.31 5.85
N SER A 389 15.06 8.55 4.54
CA SER A 389 14.07 9.48 3.97
C SER A 389 12.64 8.99 4.18
N TYR A 390 11.73 9.92 4.48
CA TYR A 390 10.36 9.61 4.87
C TYR A 390 9.37 10.63 4.31
N ILE A 391 8.37 10.17 3.56
CA ILE A 391 7.31 11.04 3.06
C ILE A 391 6.03 10.69 3.80
N ALA A 392 5.50 11.65 4.55
CA ALA A 392 4.26 11.53 5.31
C ALA A 392 3.24 12.58 4.90
N MET A 393 2.11 12.14 4.36
CA MET A 393 0.96 12.99 4.06
C MET A 393 -0.18 12.61 4.99
N ASN A 394 -0.14 13.17 6.19
CA ASN A 394 -1.05 12.81 7.26
C ASN A 394 -2.19 13.81 7.36
N ALA A 395 -3.38 13.31 7.68
CA ALA A 395 -4.43 14.20 8.14
C ALA A 395 -4.05 14.80 9.51
N ALA A 396 -4.58 15.97 9.82
CA ALA A 396 -4.47 16.61 11.10
C ALA A 396 -5.16 15.79 12.21
N HIS A 397 -4.60 15.82 13.43
CA HIS A 397 -5.19 15.14 14.58
C HIS A 397 -6.56 15.75 14.97
N ASN A 398 -7.50 14.90 15.41
CA ASN A 398 -8.79 15.27 16.01
C ASN A 398 -9.82 15.92 15.06
N VAL A 399 -9.60 15.87 13.74
CA VAL A 399 -10.55 16.35 12.74
C VAL A 399 -10.89 15.22 11.76
N PRO A 400 -12.16 15.06 11.33
CA PRO A 400 -12.50 14.16 10.25
C PRO A 400 -11.70 14.55 9.01
N GLY A 401 -10.89 13.64 8.50
CA GLY A 401 -9.92 13.99 7.46
C GLY A 401 -9.39 12.79 6.70
N ASN A 402 -9.21 12.95 5.39
CA ASN A 402 -8.59 11.91 4.57
C ASN A 402 -7.07 12.02 4.65
N GLY A 403 -6.37 10.90 4.68
CA GLY A 403 -4.92 10.89 4.43
C GLY A 403 -4.62 11.48 3.05
N GLY A 404 -3.41 12.01 2.87
CA GLY A 404 -3.04 12.69 1.64
C GLY A 404 -2.60 11.74 0.53
N THR A 405 -2.12 12.30 -0.57
CA THR A 405 -1.65 11.53 -1.73
C THR A 405 -0.13 11.61 -1.83
N ILE A 406 0.52 10.47 -2.07
CA ILE A 406 1.93 10.42 -2.44
C ILE A 406 2.04 9.75 -3.80
N ASP A 407 2.40 10.53 -4.81
CA ASP A 407 2.63 10.10 -6.17
C ASP A 407 4.14 10.15 -6.47
N VAL A 408 4.69 9.03 -6.92
CA VAL A 408 6.08 8.94 -7.39
C VAL A 408 6.07 8.33 -8.78
N ASN A 409 6.52 9.11 -9.76
CA ASN A 409 6.52 8.74 -11.17
C ASN A 409 7.94 8.82 -11.75
N ALA A 410 8.47 7.68 -12.19
CA ALA A 410 9.71 7.57 -12.95
C ALA A 410 9.39 7.31 -14.44
N ARG A 411 9.38 8.36 -15.26
CA ARG A 411 8.90 8.34 -16.65
C ARG A 411 9.73 7.46 -17.58
N SER A 412 11.04 7.33 -17.35
CA SER A 412 11.97 6.65 -18.27
C SER A 412 12.97 5.72 -17.57
N GLY A 413 12.74 5.38 -16.30
CA GLY A 413 13.68 4.64 -15.48
C GLY A 413 13.05 4.10 -14.21
N ASN A 414 13.85 3.99 -13.15
CA ASN A 414 13.49 3.21 -11.97
C ASN A 414 12.93 4.08 -10.83
N VAL A 415 12.07 3.49 -10.01
CA VAL A 415 11.82 3.95 -8.64
C VAL A 415 12.61 3.04 -7.70
N ARG A 416 13.60 3.60 -7.00
CA ARG A 416 14.46 2.85 -6.07
C ARG A 416 14.29 3.39 -4.65
N ILE A 417 13.92 2.52 -3.71
CA ILE A 417 13.69 2.85 -2.30
C ILE A 417 14.63 1.99 -1.45
N VAL A 418 15.60 2.61 -0.78
CA VAL A 418 16.69 1.89 -0.09
C VAL A 418 16.85 2.33 1.36
N GLY A 419 17.14 1.37 2.24
CA GLY A 419 17.51 1.68 3.62
C GLY A 419 16.30 1.74 4.56
N HIS A 420 16.28 2.69 5.51
CA HIS A 420 15.13 2.86 6.43
C HIS A 420 14.11 3.86 5.88
N THR A 421 13.82 3.78 4.59
CA THR A 421 12.91 4.69 3.90
C THR A 421 11.47 4.19 3.95
N GLY A 422 10.51 5.10 3.97
CA GLY A 422 9.10 4.74 3.96
C GLY A 422 8.17 5.87 3.52
N PHE A 423 6.98 5.48 3.11
CA PHE A 423 5.87 6.33 2.74
C PHE A 423 4.70 6.06 3.68
N GLN A 424 4.11 7.12 4.20
CA GLN A 424 2.95 7.01 5.07
C GLN A 424 1.89 8.03 4.66
N THR A 425 0.66 7.55 4.56
CA THR A 425 -0.52 8.39 4.52
C THR A 425 -1.45 7.92 5.64
N LEU A 426 -1.46 8.66 6.74
CA LEU A 426 -2.28 8.32 7.90
C LEU A 426 -3.43 9.32 8.03
N SER A 427 -4.66 8.84 8.19
CA SER A 427 -5.71 9.68 8.75
C SER A 427 -5.53 9.75 10.27
N ALA A 428 -5.10 10.89 10.80
CA ALA A 428 -4.67 10.97 12.19
C ALA A 428 -5.83 11.03 13.19
N ASN A 429 -6.03 9.92 13.91
CA ASN A 429 -6.65 9.90 15.25
C ASN A 429 -5.84 8.99 16.18
N ALA A 430 -4.52 9.06 16.06
CA ALA A 430 -3.66 7.92 16.39
C ALA A 430 -3.33 7.69 17.85
N SER A 431 -3.51 8.61 18.82
CA SER A 431 -2.89 8.31 20.13
C SER A 431 -3.44 8.74 21.48
N GLN A 432 -4.39 9.65 21.72
CA GLN A 432 -4.56 10.07 23.14
C GLN A 432 -5.94 10.25 23.77
N ASN A 433 -7.07 10.20 23.04
CA ASN A 433 -8.35 10.22 23.74
C ASN A 433 -9.51 9.55 22.98
N PRO A 434 -9.83 8.27 23.23
CA PRO A 434 -10.90 7.56 22.53
C PRO A 434 -12.32 8.08 22.84
N THR A 435 -12.49 9.04 23.77
CA THR A 435 -13.81 9.36 24.31
C THR A 435 -14.55 10.52 23.64
N ASN A 436 -14.03 11.22 22.62
CA ASN A 436 -14.67 12.50 22.23
C ASN A 436 -14.61 12.97 20.75
N THR A 437 -14.50 12.13 19.71
CA THR A 437 -14.58 12.64 18.33
C THR A 437 -15.29 11.72 17.34
N THR A 438 -16.21 12.29 16.57
CA THR A 438 -17.07 11.67 15.53
C THR A 438 -16.45 11.59 14.13
N GLY A 439 -15.12 11.75 13.99
CA GLY A 439 -14.50 11.87 12.67
C GLY A 439 -14.28 10.56 11.91
N THR A 440 -14.87 10.43 10.73
CA THR A 440 -14.69 9.30 9.78
C THR A 440 -13.54 9.60 8.82
N GLY A 441 -12.31 9.21 9.18
CA GLY A 441 -11.14 9.53 8.35
C GLY A 441 -10.68 8.35 7.49
N ASN A 442 -10.62 8.53 6.17
CA ASN A 442 -10.09 7.50 5.26
C ASN A 442 -8.57 7.62 5.13
N GLY A 443 -7.87 6.50 4.96
CA GLY A 443 -6.46 6.49 4.60
C GLY A 443 -6.23 7.17 3.25
N GLY A 444 -5.01 7.66 3.04
CA GLY A 444 -4.62 8.35 1.81
C GLY A 444 -4.30 7.41 0.66
N THR A 445 -3.62 7.93 -0.37
CA THR A 445 -3.21 7.14 -1.53
C THR A 445 -1.69 7.19 -1.71
N ILE A 446 -1.06 6.05 -1.99
CA ILE A 446 0.35 5.96 -2.36
C ILE A 446 0.42 5.31 -3.75
N ASN A 447 0.90 6.04 -4.75
CA ASN A 447 1.13 5.53 -6.10
C ASN A 447 2.62 5.61 -6.44
N LEU A 448 3.21 4.46 -6.78
CA LEU A 448 4.56 4.37 -7.32
C LEU A 448 4.47 3.83 -8.74
N THR A 449 4.87 4.62 -9.72
CA THR A 449 4.89 4.24 -11.14
C THR A 449 6.30 4.37 -11.68
N ALA A 450 6.81 3.32 -12.32
CA ALA A 450 8.08 3.33 -13.03
C ALA A 450 7.86 2.75 -14.42
N SER A 451 8.45 3.35 -15.45
CA SER A 451 8.43 2.75 -16.80
C SER A 451 9.41 1.59 -16.96
N ALA A 452 10.37 1.45 -16.04
CA ALA A 452 11.23 0.29 -15.89
C ALA A 452 10.94 -0.39 -14.54
N ASP A 453 11.94 -0.48 -13.64
CA ASP A 453 11.83 -1.26 -12.42
C ASP A 453 11.34 -0.45 -11.22
N ILE A 454 10.64 -1.14 -10.30
CA ILE A 454 10.46 -0.69 -8.92
C ILE A 454 11.29 -1.62 -8.02
N ASP A 455 12.30 -1.07 -7.35
CA ASP A 455 13.16 -1.81 -6.42
C ASP A 455 13.07 -1.24 -5.01
N ILE A 456 12.54 -2.05 -4.08
CA ILE A 456 12.38 -1.73 -2.67
C ILE A 456 13.29 -2.65 -1.85
N ASP A 457 14.44 -2.13 -1.44
CA ASP A 457 15.45 -2.83 -0.65
C ASP A 457 15.57 -2.17 0.73
N THR A 458 14.82 -2.70 1.70
CA THR A 458 14.79 -2.09 3.04
C THR A 458 15.50 -2.96 4.06
N ASN A 459 16.42 -2.30 4.77
CA ASN A 459 17.23 -2.91 5.82
C ASN A 459 16.92 -2.33 7.19
N SER A 460 15.72 -1.77 7.38
CA SER A 460 15.42 -0.99 8.59
C SER A 460 15.60 -1.82 9.87
N SER A 461 15.45 -1.27 11.08
CA SER A 461 15.33 -2.07 12.32
C SER A 461 13.95 -1.96 12.96
N SER A 462 13.08 -1.09 12.43
CA SER A 462 11.83 -0.66 13.06
C SER A 462 10.65 -1.50 12.58
N ASN A 463 9.66 -1.78 13.45
CA ASN A 463 8.46 -2.60 13.14
C ASN A 463 7.45 -1.94 12.16
N SER A 464 7.90 -1.04 11.29
CA SER A 464 7.05 -0.22 10.43
C SER A 464 6.91 -0.83 9.03
N TYR A 465 5.81 -0.50 8.35
CA TYR A 465 5.62 -0.82 6.93
C TYR A 465 6.34 0.19 6.05
N VAL A 466 6.89 -0.24 4.92
CA VAL A 466 7.50 0.67 3.93
C VAL A 466 6.44 1.55 3.29
N LEU A 467 5.26 0.98 3.01
CA LEU A 467 4.11 1.66 2.44
C LEU A 467 2.94 1.52 3.41
N GLU A 468 2.47 2.62 3.99
CA GLU A 468 1.40 2.58 4.98
C GLU A 468 0.29 3.58 4.65
N ALA A 469 -0.89 3.07 4.29
CA ALA A 469 -2.07 3.86 3.97
C ALA A 469 -3.21 3.49 4.93
N ASN A 470 -3.11 3.97 6.18
CA ASN A 470 -4.05 3.59 7.23
C ASN A 470 -5.14 4.66 7.46
N GLY A 471 -6.36 4.19 7.68
CA GLY A 471 -7.46 4.97 8.21
C GLY A 471 -7.28 5.33 9.68
N SER A 472 -8.23 6.10 10.21
CA SER A 472 -8.15 6.67 11.56
C SER A 472 -8.19 5.60 12.66
N ASN A 473 -7.31 5.68 13.66
CA ASN A 473 -7.37 4.78 14.81
C ASN A 473 -8.56 5.03 15.78
N SER A 474 -9.50 5.91 15.44
CA SER A 474 -10.67 6.18 16.28
C SER A 474 -11.75 5.10 16.20
N ALA A 475 -12.66 5.12 17.17
CA ALA A 475 -13.86 4.27 17.22
C ALA A 475 -14.90 4.56 16.13
N THR A 476 -14.57 5.42 15.16
CA THR A 476 -15.40 5.79 14.03
C THR A 476 -14.98 5.01 12.78
N PRO A 477 -15.92 4.65 11.89
CA PRO A 477 -15.58 3.97 10.65
C PRO A 477 -14.71 4.86 9.76
N GLY A 478 -13.55 4.34 9.32
CA GLY A 478 -12.66 5.01 8.37
C GLY A 478 -12.02 3.98 7.44
N THR A 479 -12.09 4.18 6.13
CA THR A 479 -11.58 3.19 5.17
C THR A 479 -10.05 3.22 5.12
N GLY A 480 -9.38 2.08 4.94
CA GLY A 480 -7.96 2.03 4.63
C GLY A 480 -7.67 2.71 3.29
N GLY A 481 -6.46 3.24 3.14
CA GLY A 481 -6.04 3.94 1.93
C GLY A 481 -5.67 3.00 0.77
N ASN A 482 -5.32 3.57 -0.37
CA ASN A 482 -4.93 2.79 -1.55
C ASN A 482 -3.42 2.81 -1.76
N ILE A 483 -2.83 1.65 -2.08
CA ILE A 483 -1.41 1.52 -2.41
C ILE A 483 -1.30 0.88 -3.79
N THR A 484 -0.75 1.60 -4.76
CA THR A 484 -0.58 1.14 -6.14
C THR A 484 0.88 1.18 -6.55
N LEU A 485 1.45 0.03 -6.92
CA LEU A 485 2.78 -0.07 -7.53
C LEU A 485 2.63 -0.55 -8.97
N THR A 486 3.16 0.19 -9.93
CA THR A 486 3.15 -0.17 -11.35
C THR A 486 4.56 -0.07 -11.92
N ALA A 487 5.20 -1.22 -12.14
CA ALA A 487 6.49 -1.33 -12.82
C ALA A 487 6.27 -1.69 -14.30
N GLY A 488 6.93 -0.95 -15.18
CA GLY A 488 6.93 -1.20 -16.62
C GLY A 488 7.79 -2.40 -17.02
N ASP A 489 8.72 -2.82 -16.16
CA ASP A 489 9.49 -4.06 -16.25
C ASP A 489 9.26 -4.89 -14.97
N ASP A 490 10.21 -4.86 -14.02
CA ASP A 490 10.21 -5.73 -12.85
C ASP A 490 9.85 -5.02 -11.54
N LEU A 491 9.26 -5.77 -10.61
CA LEU A 491 9.00 -5.31 -9.24
C LEU A 491 9.73 -6.20 -8.24
N TYR A 492 10.70 -5.61 -7.54
CA TYR A 492 11.52 -6.27 -6.54
C TYR A 492 11.23 -5.73 -5.14
N PHE A 493 11.02 -6.64 -4.20
CA PHE A 493 11.06 -6.35 -2.78
C PHE A 493 11.99 -7.34 -2.07
N THR A 494 13.01 -6.80 -1.43
CA THR A 494 13.94 -7.57 -0.60
C THR A 494 13.98 -6.99 0.81
N GLU A 495 13.64 -7.81 1.79
CA GLU A 495 13.84 -7.48 3.20
C GLU A 495 15.14 -8.11 3.73
N ALA A 496 16.01 -7.29 4.35
CA ALA A 496 17.18 -7.79 5.05
C ALA A 496 16.76 -8.71 6.23
N GLN A 497 17.47 -9.83 6.39
CA GLN A 497 17.18 -11.00 7.24
C GLN A 497 17.01 -10.74 8.77
N THR A 498 16.10 -9.90 9.20
CA THR A 498 15.77 -9.78 10.63
C THR A 498 14.57 -10.67 10.97
N ALA A 499 14.59 -11.30 12.14
CA ALA A 499 13.56 -12.26 12.56
C ALA A 499 12.15 -11.64 12.70
N ASN A 500 12.07 -10.31 12.74
CA ASN A 500 10.81 -9.56 12.73
C ASN A 500 10.41 -9.27 11.29
N ARG A 501 9.59 -10.15 10.70
CA ARG A 501 9.00 -9.96 9.36
C ARG A 501 8.41 -8.55 9.25
N ARG A 502 8.96 -7.71 8.37
CA ARG A 502 8.40 -6.38 8.14
C ARG A 502 7.29 -6.36 7.13
N GLY A 503 6.52 -5.30 7.28
CA GLY A 503 5.56 -4.84 6.32
C GLY A 503 6.18 -4.24 5.07
N LEU A 504 5.86 -4.79 3.90
CA LEU A 504 6.01 -4.06 2.64
C LEU A 504 4.89 -3.02 2.51
N ALA A 505 3.63 -3.48 2.55
CA ALA A 505 2.47 -2.61 2.37
C ALA A 505 1.34 -2.90 3.36
N ARG A 506 0.76 -1.85 3.94
CA ARG A 506 -0.41 -1.93 4.82
C ARG A 506 -1.49 -0.94 4.41
N ALA A 507 -2.72 -1.42 4.28
CA ALA A 507 -3.91 -0.62 4.05
C ALA A 507 -5.01 -0.97 5.06
N ARG A 508 -4.91 -0.42 6.27
CA ARG A 508 -5.80 -0.78 7.39
C ARG A 508 -6.91 0.24 7.62
N GLY A 509 -8.15 -0.21 7.80
CA GLY A 509 -9.28 0.61 8.23
C GLY A 509 -9.24 0.98 9.72
N GLY A 510 -10.08 1.94 10.11
CA GLY A 510 -10.20 2.42 11.48
C GLY A 510 -10.95 1.48 12.42
N PHE A 511 -10.65 1.53 13.72
CA PHE A 511 -11.16 0.62 14.76
C PHE A 511 -12.70 0.59 14.86
N GLY A 512 -13.38 1.66 14.43
CA GLY A 512 -14.85 1.73 14.42
C GLY A 512 -15.58 0.90 13.36
N GLY A 513 -14.94 -0.09 12.75
CA GLY A 513 -15.53 -0.85 11.63
C GLY A 513 -15.31 -0.22 10.27
N GLY A 514 -14.15 0.42 10.07
CA GLY A 514 -13.72 0.89 8.77
C GLY A 514 -13.26 -0.26 7.86
N ASN A 515 -13.54 -0.16 6.56
CA ASN A 515 -13.10 -1.16 5.57
C ASN A 515 -11.57 -1.14 5.39
N GLY A 516 -10.96 -2.27 5.06
CA GLY A 516 -9.57 -2.32 4.58
C GLY A 516 -9.42 -1.60 3.23
N GLY A 517 -8.22 -1.12 2.94
CA GLY A 517 -7.94 -0.40 1.69
C GLY A 517 -7.47 -1.32 0.56
N THR A 518 -7.24 -0.76 -0.63
CA THR A 518 -6.79 -1.56 -1.79
C THR A 518 -5.28 -1.54 -1.94
N ILE A 519 -4.66 -2.71 -2.13
CA ILE A 519 -3.23 -2.84 -2.46
C ILE A 519 -3.12 -3.53 -3.83
N THR A 520 -2.60 -2.81 -4.82
CA THR A 520 -2.45 -3.30 -6.20
C THR A 520 -1.01 -3.19 -6.64
N PHE A 521 -0.34 -4.33 -6.86
CA PHE A 521 0.99 -4.37 -7.45
C PHE A 521 0.91 -4.98 -8.84
N THR A 522 1.47 -4.28 -9.81
CA THR A 522 1.56 -4.72 -11.20
C THR A 522 3.00 -4.58 -11.68
N SER A 523 3.51 -5.64 -12.29
CA SER A 523 4.75 -5.64 -13.07
C SER A 523 4.45 -6.19 -14.46
N ALA A 524 5.05 -5.61 -15.50
CA ALA A 524 4.87 -6.10 -16.87
C ALA A 524 5.61 -7.42 -17.09
N ASP A 525 6.70 -7.69 -16.38
CA ASP A 525 7.46 -8.93 -16.52
C ASP A 525 7.51 -9.77 -15.24
N TYR A 526 8.41 -9.43 -14.30
CA TYR A 526 8.69 -10.23 -13.12
C TYR A 526 8.35 -9.53 -11.80
N MET A 527 7.76 -10.26 -10.86
CA MET A 527 7.53 -9.78 -9.49
C MET A 527 8.20 -10.72 -8.48
N ASP A 528 9.14 -10.20 -7.70
CA ASP A 528 9.83 -10.91 -6.62
C ASP A 528 9.59 -10.26 -5.28
N LEU A 529 8.83 -10.93 -4.41
CA LEU A 529 8.57 -10.47 -3.07
C LEU A 529 9.21 -11.44 -2.10
N ILE A 530 10.37 -11.05 -1.56
CA ILE A 530 11.13 -11.83 -0.59
C ILE A 530 10.83 -11.30 0.80
N ARG A 531 10.14 -12.13 1.59
CA ARG A 531 9.77 -11.91 3.01
C ARG A 531 8.88 -10.71 3.28
N GLY A 532 8.31 -10.10 2.24
CA GLY A 532 7.39 -8.98 2.38
C GLY A 532 6.07 -9.38 3.05
N LYS A 533 5.64 -8.58 4.02
CA LYS A 533 4.28 -8.65 4.54
C LYS A 533 3.39 -7.61 3.86
N ILE A 534 2.33 -8.08 3.19
CA ILE A 534 1.29 -7.26 2.57
C ILE A 534 0.01 -7.51 3.36
N ASP A 535 -0.59 -6.45 3.87
CA ASP A 535 -1.67 -6.52 4.85
C ASP A 535 -2.77 -5.50 4.51
N SER A 536 -3.95 -5.96 4.12
CA SER A 536 -5.13 -5.10 4.04
C SER A 536 -6.14 -5.58 5.05
N SER A 537 -6.63 -4.69 5.92
CA SER A 537 -7.47 -5.16 7.01
C SER A 537 -8.51 -4.15 7.43
N ALA A 538 -9.68 -4.63 7.81
CA ALA A 538 -10.60 -3.79 8.57
C ALA A 538 -9.99 -3.43 9.93
N GLY A 539 -10.40 -2.31 10.51
CA GLY A 539 -10.03 -2.01 11.88
C GLY A 539 -10.73 -2.96 12.87
N PRO A 540 -10.11 -3.28 14.01
CA PRO A 540 -10.65 -4.26 14.93
C PRO A 540 -11.78 -3.68 15.77
N GLY A 541 -12.84 -4.47 15.99
CA GLY A 541 -13.96 -4.10 16.85
C GLY A 541 -15.19 -3.53 16.14
N GLY A 542 -15.24 -3.48 14.80
CA GLY A 542 -16.44 -3.07 14.07
C GLY A 542 -16.68 -3.86 12.77
N ASN A 543 -17.82 -3.60 12.13
CA ASN A 543 -18.36 -4.38 11.00
C ASN A 543 -17.71 -4.04 9.64
N GLY A 544 -16.42 -3.70 9.61
CA GLY A 544 -15.72 -3.32 8.39
C GLY A 544 -15.34 -4.53 7.56
N ASN A 545 -15.41 -4.40 6.23
CA ASN A 545 -14.93 -5.42 5.30
C ASN A 545 -13.40 -5.36 5.18
N GLY A 546 -12.71 -6.49 5.07
CA GLY A 546 -11.35 -6.56 4.56
C GLY A 546 -11.24 -5.92 3.17
N GLY A 547 -10.05 -5.44 2.82
CA GLY A 547 -9.84 -4.71 1.57
C GLY A 547 -9.65 -5.62 0.36
N THR A 548 -8.86 -5.18 -0.61
CA THR A 548 -8.50 -6.00 -1.78
C THR A 548 -7.00 -5.99 -1.95
N ILE A 549 -6.38 -7.16 -2.13
CA ILE A 549 -4.97 -7.28 -2.50
C ILE A 549 -4.90 -7.93 -3.87
N SER A 550 -4.29 -7.24 -4.84
CA SER A 550 -4.10 -7.74 -6.20
C SER A 550 -2.62 -7.68 -6.58
N LEU A 551 -1.99 -8.83 -6.80
CA LEU A 551 -0.61 -8.94 -7.25
C LEU A 551 -0.59 -9.55 -8.65
N GLN A 552 -0.11 -8.80 -9.64
CA GLN A 552 -0.08 -9.22 -11.03
C GLN A 552 1.33 -9.07 -11.63
N SER A 553 1.85 -10.16 -12.16
CA SER A 553 3.01 -10.15 -13.07
C SER A 553 2.53 -10.48 -14.49
N GLY A 554 3.11 -9.81 -15.49
CA GLY A 554 2.83 -10.06 -16.89
C GLY A 554 3.56 -11.30 -17.40
N THR A 555 4.67 -11.14 -18.12
CA THR A 555 5.24 -12.18 -18.98
C THR A 555 5.99 -13.33 -18.31
N ASN A 556 6.54 -13.14 -17.11
CA ASN A 556 7.33 -14.20 -16.47
C ASN A 556 6.66 -14.80 -15.24
N ARG A 557 6.96 -14.31 -14.04
CA ARG A 557 6.65 -15.01 -12.79
C ARG A 557 6.25 -14.02 -11.69
N LEU A 558 5.27 -14.44 -10.89
CA LEU A 558 5.01 -13.91 -9.55
C LEU A 558 5.66 -14.84 -8.53
N TYR A 559 6.68 -14.37 -7.81
CA TYR A 559 7.43 -15.14 -6.82
C TYR A 559 7.25 -14.57 -5.41
N LEU A 560 6.67 -15.36 -4.52
CA LEU A 560 6.54 -15.05 -3.09
C LEU A 560 7.46 -15.99 -2.29
N ASN A 561 8.51 -15.46 -1.66
CA ASN A 561 9.47 -16.26 -0.89
C ASN A 561 9.52 -15.82 0.58
N GLY A 562 8.95 -16.60 1.50
CA GLY A 562 8.82 -16.25 2.91
C GLY A 562 7.84 -15.10 3.17
N SER A 563 7.15 -14.63 2.13
CA SER A 563 6.24 -13.49 2.16
C SER A 563 4.89 -13.85 2.78
N THR A 564 4.24 -12.86 3.36
CA THR A 564 2.93 -12.98 3.99
C THR A 564 1.96 -12.05 3.27
N VAL A 565 0.99 -12.58 2.54
CA VAL A 565 -0.07 -11.81 1.89
C VAL A 565 -1.35 -12.10 2.65
N PHE A 566 -1.84 -11.10 3.38
CA PHE A 566 -2.87 -11.31 4.36
C PHE A 566 -3.95 -10.26 4.23
N ASN A 567 -5.19 -10.70 4.17
CA ASN A 567 -6.34 -9.81 4.18
C ASN A 567 -7.31 -10.28 5.26
N HIS A 568 -7.76 -9.36 6.11
CA HIS A 568 -8.65 -9.74 7.18
C HIS A 568 -9.67 -8.68 7.59
N SER A 569 -10.87 -9.12 7.96
CA SER A 569 -11.75 -8.35 8.82
C SER A 569 -11.53 -8.78 10.28
N ALA A 570 -11.56 -7.83 11.21
CA ALA A 570 -11.45 -8.10 12.65
C ALA A 570 -12.78 -7.86 13.39
N GLY A 571 -13.88 -7.88 12.63
CA GLY A 571 -15.27 -7.81 13.07
C GLY A 571 -16.17 -8.26 11.92
N THR A 572 -17.50 -8.12 12.06
CA THR A 572 -18.50 -8.90 11.30
C THR A 572 -18.61 -8.61 9.79
N GLY A 573 -17.68 -7.86 9.21
CA GLY A 573 -17.65 -7.59 7.76
C GLY A 573 -16.93 -8.69 6.98
N GLY A 574 -17.14 -8.75 5.66
CA GLY A 574 -16.48 -9.70 4.79
C GLY A 574 -14.99 -9.44 4.66
N GLY A 575 -14.15 -10.46 4.74
CA GLY A 575 -12.68 -10.41 4.79
C GLY A 575 -11.99 -10.05 3.48
N GLY A 576 -12.73 -9.48 2.53
CA GLY A 576 -12.21 -8.96 1.28
C GLY A 576 -11.76 -10.03 0.29
N SER A 577 -10.79 -9.66 -0.57
CA SER A 577 -10.24 -10.58 -1.58
C SER A 577 -8.72 -10.49 -1.71
N ILE A 578 -8.11 -11.61 -2.10
CA ILE A 578 -6.72 -11.68 -2.55
C ILE A 578 -6.73 -12.28 -3.96
N SER A 579 -6.05 -11.62 -4.90
CA SER A 579 -5.86 -12.08 -6.27
C SER A 579 -4.36 -12.14 -6.59
N LEU A 580 -3.85 -13.32 -6.90
CA LEU A 580 -2.48 -13.55 -7.34
C LEU A 580 -2.51 -14.01 -8.80
N ARG A 581 -1.92 -13.23 -9.71
CA ARG A 581 -1.97 -13.52 -11.14
C ARG A 581 -0.59 -13.46 -11.79
N SER A 582 -0.25 -14.48 -12.56
CA SER A 582 0.82 -14.41 -13.57
C SER A 582 0.23 -14.69 -14.95
N VAL A 583 0.34 -13.71 -15.86
CA VAL A 583 -0.20 -13.80 -17.23
C VAL A 583 0.67 -14.70 -18.12
N GLY A 584 1.95 -14.83 -17.81
CA GLY A 584 2.94 -15.49 -18.63
C GLY A 584 3.23 -16.93 -18.22
N HIS A 585 3.97 -17.13 -17.13
CA HIS A 585 4.41 -18.48 -16.73
C HIS A 585 3.84 -18.91 -15.37
N GLU A 586 4.35 -18.37 -14.27
CA GLU A 586 4.29 -19.08 -13.00
C GLU A 586 3.87 -18.18 -11.84
N VAL A 587 3.00 -18.73 -10.96
CA VAL A 587 2.88 -18.25 -9.59
C VAL A 587 3.65 -19.22 -8.69
N ARG A 588 4.73 -18.75 -8.07
CA ARG A 588 5.58 -19.55 -7.20
C ARG A 588 5.50 -19.06 -5.76
N LEU A 589 5.11 -19.96 -4.87
CA LEU A 589 4.94 -19.71 -3.43
C LEU A 589 5.96 -20.57 -2.69
N THR A 590 6.97 -19.98 -2.07
CA THR A 590 7.99 -20.70 -1.28
C THR A 590 7.96 -20.20 0.14
N ASN A 591 7.58 -21.03 1.11
CA ASN A 591 7.37 -20.64 2.50
C ASN A 591 6.45 -19.41 2.66
N ALA A 592 5.57 -19.19 1.70
CA ALA A 592 4.68 -18.04 1.66
C ALA A 592 3.37 -18.35 2.41
N TYR A 593 2.83 -17.34 3.08
CA TYR A 593 1.56 -17.42 3.78
C TYR A 593 0.54 -16.53 3.05
N VAL A 594 -0.47 -17.14 2.43
CA VAL A 594 -1.50 -16.41 1.68
C VAL A 594 -2.84 -16.66 2.34
N GLY A 595 -3.38 -15.62 2.98
CA GLY A 595 -4.39 -15.82 3.99
C GLY A 595 -5.52 -14.83 3.95
N LEU A 596 -6.74 -15.36 4.05
CA LEU A 596 -7.94 -14.57 4.35
C LEU A 596 -8.47 -14.99 5.71
N LEU A 597 -8.66 -14.02 6.60
CA LEU A 597 -9.51 -14.17 7.77
C LEU A 597 -10.73 -13.30 7.60
N SER A 598 -11.90 -13.89 7.68
CA SER A 598 -13.13 -13.20 7.37
C SER A 598 -14.16 -13.56 8.39
N ASP A 599 -15.00 -12.60 8.70
CA ASP A 599 -16.28 -12.93 9.26
C ASP A 599 -17.20 -13.38 8.10
N GLU A 600 -17.43 -12.59 7.04
CA GLU A 600 -18.30 -13.05 5.93
C GLU A 600 -17.59 -13.83 4.79
N THR A 601 -18.04 -13.72 3.54
CA THR A 601 -17.41 -14.36 2.37
C THR A 601 -16.07 -13.70 2.04
N ALA A 602 -15.00 -14.48 2.07
CA ALA A 602 -13.69 -14.09 1.57
C ALA A 602 -13.31 -14.91 0.33
N THR A 603 -12.63 -14.29 -0.64
CA THR A 603 -12.21 -14.98 -1.87
C THR A 603 -10.70 -14.87 -2.12
N LEU A 604 -10.01 -16.00 -2.18
CA LEU A 604 -8.62 -16.13 -2.63
C LEU A 604 -8.62 -16.68 -4.05
N ASN A 605 -8.13 -15.89 -5.00
CA ASN A 605 -7.96 -16.29 -6.39
C ASN A 605 -6.46 -16.37 -6.72
N ILE A 606 -6.02 -17.51 -7.26
CA ILE A 606 -4.67 -17.66 -7.80
C ILE A 606 -4.79 -18.17 -9.23
N THR A 607 -4.24 -17.41 -10.18
CA THR A 607 -4.27 -17.75 -11.60
C THR A 607 -2.87 -17.70 -12.19
N ALA A 608 -2.43 -18.79 -12.82
CA ALA A 608 -1.18 -18.84 -13.55
C ALA A 608 -1.40 -19.36 -14.97
N ASN A 609 -0.86 -18.68 -15.97
CA ASN A 609 -1.02 -19.14 -17.35
C ASN A 609 -0.29 -20.46 -17.66
N ARG A 610 0.73 -20.85 -16.90
CA ARG A 610 1.37 -22.17 -17.07
C ARG A 610 1.30 -23.00 -15.80
N GLN A 611 1.88 -22.55 -14.70
CA GLN A 611 2.04 -23.40 -13.51
C GLN A 611 1.90 -22.66 -12.19
N ILE A 612 1.40 -23.36 -11.18
CA ILE A 612 1.48 -22.91 -9.79
C ILE A 612 2.40 -23.87 -9.04
N THR A 613 3.39 -23.33 -8.35
CA THR A 613 4.35 -24.11 -7.56
C THR A 613 4.28 -23.69 -6.11
N GLN A 614 3.99 -24.61 -5.18
CA GLN A 614 4.01 -24.33 -3.74
C GLN A 614 5.01 -25.21 -2.99
N THR A 615 5.99 -24.58 -2.35
CA THR A 615 7.02 -25.23 -1.53
C THR A 615 6.98 -24.67 -0.12
N GLY A 616 6.26 -25.36 0.78
CA GLY A 616 6.04 -24.90 2.15
C GLY A 616 5.02 -23.76 2.24
N GLY A 617 4.85 -23.25 3.46
CA GLY A 617 3.87 -22.21 3.75
C GLY A 617 2.43 -22.73 3.85
N GLU A 618 1.45 -21.83 3.73
CA GLU A 618 0.03 -22.17 3.85
C GLU A 618 -0.82 -21.20 3.01
N MET A 619 -1.86 -21.73 2.37
CA MET A 619 -2.95 -20.93 1.82
C MET A 619 -4.22 -21.22 2.60
N PHE A 620 -4.96 -20.19 3.00
CA PHE A 620 -6.20 -20.43 3.73
C PHE A 620 -7.19 -19.30 3.52
N ALA A 621 -8.46 -19.63 3.62
CA ALA A 621 -9.56 -18.69 3.64
C ALA A 621 -10.52 -19.12 4.74
N ARG A 622 -10.40 -18.47 5.90
CA ARG A 622 -11.06 -18.92 7.13
C ARG A 622 -12.14 -17.96 7.59
N GLY A 623 -13.27 -18.54 7.99
CA GLY A 623 -14.30 -17.86 8.78
C GLY A 623 -13.84 -17.76 10.23
N MET A 624 -13.92 -16.58 10.85
CA MET A 624 -13.60 -16.41 12.27
C MET A 624 -14.83 -16.57 13.17
N ASN A 625 -16.04 -16.20 12.73
CA ASN A 625 -17.24 -16.48 13.52
C ASN A 625 -17.95 -17.77 13.12
N ALA A 626 -18.55 -18.36 14.16
CA ALA A 626 -19.36 -19.55 14.09
C ALA A 626 -20.52 -19.43 13.05
N ASN A 627 -21.12 -18.26 12.86
CA ASN A 627 -22.33 -18.16 12.03
C ASN A 627 -22.09 -17.94 10.54
N GLU A 628 -20.84 -17.95 10.06
CA GLU A 628 -20.53 -17.42 8.75
C GLU A 628 -19.87 -18.42 7.79
N ASN A 629 -19.99 -18.14 6.49
CA ASN A 629 -19.51 -19.02 5.44
C ASN A 629 -17.98 -19.04 5.42
N GLY A 630 -17.39 -20.23 5.32
CA GLY A 630 -15.97 -20.38 5.03
C GLY A 630 -15.60 -19.69 3.72
N GLY A 631 -14.34 -19.28 3.60
CA GLY A 631 -13.87 -18.59 2.40
C GLY A 631 -13.86 -19.49 1.15
N THR A 632 -13.82 -18.85 -0.01
CA THR A 632 -13.65 -19.50 -1.31
C THR A 632 -12.21 -19.39 -1.77
N ILE A 633 -11.61 -20.51 -2.17
CA ILE A 633 -10.27 -20.57 -2.77
C ILE A 633 -10.41 -21.07 -4.20
N ASN A 634 -10.03 -20.25 -5.18
CA ASN A 634 -10.01 -20.61 -6.60
C ASN A 634 -8.58 -20.66 -7.09
N LEU A 635 -8.12 -21.84 -7.54
CA LEU A 635 -6.80 -22.03 -8.14
C LEU A 635 -6.98 -22.42 -9.62
N ASN A 636 -6.46 -21.62 -10.53
CA ASN A 636 -6.58 -21.79 -11.97
C ASN A 636 -5.20 -21.85 -12.65
N TRP A 637 -4.90 -22.91 -13.40
CA TRP A 637 -3.62 -23.06 -14.11
C TRP A 637 -3.72 -23.87 -15.39
N ASN A 638 -2.87 -23.66 -16.41
CA ASN A 638 -3.02 -24.44 -17.66
C ASN A 638 -2.26 -25.78 -17.69
N ASN A 639 -1.05 -25.85 -17.13
CA ASN A 639 -0.18 -27.02 -17.27
C ASN A 639 -0.11 -27.88 -16.00
N ALA A 640 0.52 -27.38 -14.93
CA ALA A 640 0.74 -28.17 -13.72
C ALA A 640 0.63 -27.34 -12.45
N PHE A 641 0.10 -27.97 -11.41
CA PHE A 641 0.23 -27.55 -10.02
C PHE A 641 1.18 -28.54 -9.34
N ASP A 642 2.35 -28.08 -8.91
CA ASP A 642 3.34 -28.90 -8.23
C ASP A 642 3.52 -28.43 -6.79
N SER A 643 3.54 -29.37 -5.85
CA SER A 643 3.70 -29.04 -4.46
C SER A 643 4.50 -30.05 -3.65
N SER A 644 5.38 -29.50 -2.82
CA SER A 644 6.21 -30.26 -1.89
C SER A 644 5.72 -30.18 -0.44
N LEU A 645 4.95 -29.16 -0.05
CA LEU A 645 4.28 -29.10 1.26
C LEU A 645 3.06 -28.20 1.09
N PHE A 646 2.00 -28.78 0.52
CA PHE A 646 0.79 -28.06 0.19
C PHE A 646 -0.15 -28.04 1.37
N ARG A 647 -0.54 -26.87 1.86
CA ARG A 647 -1.65 -26.79 2.81
C ARG A 647 -2.62 -25.73 2.33
N VAL A 648 -3.82 -26.19 2.00
CA VAL A 648 -4.94 -25.34 1.60
C VAL A 648 -6.11 -25.62 2.50
N ASP A 649 -6.43 -24.64 3.34
CA ASP A 649 -7.42 -24.76 4.40
C ASP A 649 -8.52 -23.70 4.21
N ALA A 650 -9.72 -24.13 3.78
CA ALA A 650 -10.90 -23.29 3.73
C ALA A 650 -11.85 -23.70 4.87
N ASN A 651 -11.66 -23.11 6.06
CA ASN A 651 -12.27 -23.60 7.30
C ASN A 651 -13.02 -22.50 8.05
N ASN A 652 -14.16 -22.83 8.65
CA ASN A 652 -14.72 -22.03 9.73
C ASN A 652 -14.24 -22.62 11.06
N TYR A 653 -13.16 -22.09 11.66
CA TYR A 653 -12.64 -22.65 12.92
C TYR A 653 -12.01 -21.61 13.85
N TRP A 654 -12.64 -21.41 15.01
CA TRP A 654 -12.04 -20.77 16.19
C TRP A 654 -11.60 -21.84 17.20
N PRO A 655 -10.30 -21.94 17.54
CA PRO A 655 -9.76 -22.97 18.47
C PRO A 655 -10.20 -22.90 19.94
N GLY A 656 -11.30 -22.23 20.30
CA GLY A 656 -11.58 -21.90 21.72
C GLY A 656 -13.04 -21.94 22.19
N SER A 657 -14.03 -22.20 21.35
CA SER A 657 -15.44 -22.05 21.75
C SER A 657 -16.34 -23.13 21.14
N VAL A 658 -17.02 -23.91 21.98
CA VAL A 658 -18.04 -24.93 21.61
C VAL A 658 -19.39 -24.26 21.29
N VAL A 659 -19.38 -23.00 20.87
CA VAL A 659 -20.60 -22.26 20.55
C VAL A 659 -21.05 -22.63 19.14
N ALA A 660 -22.37 -22.83 19.00
CA ALA A 660 -22.99 -23.26 17.77
C ALA A 660 -22.68 -22.35 16.59
N SER A 661 -22.12 -22.93 15.53
CA SER A 661 -21.77 -22.33 14.26
C SER A 661 -22.76 -22.76 13.15
N ASN A 662 -23.47 -21.81 12.55
CA ASN A 662 -24.45 -22.07 11.48
C ASN A 662 -23.93 -21.81 10.05
N GLY A 663 -22.67 -21.40 9.90
CA GLY A 663 -22.14 -20.98 8.60
C GLY A 663 -21.70 -22.13 7.68
N ASN A 664 -21.84 -21.96 6.35
CA ASN A 664 -21.43 -22.97 5.37
C ASN A 664 -19.91 -23.23 5.43
N GLY A 665 -19.48 -24.44 5.12
CA GLY A 665 -18.05 -24.76 4.99
C GLY A 665 -17.39 -24.03 3.83
N GLY A 666 -16.06 -23.97 3.87
CA GLY A 666 -15.28 -23.35 2.80
C GLY A 666 -15.48 -24.03 1.44
N VAL A 667 -15.17 -23.30 0.37
CA VAL A 667 -15.25 -23.80 -1.00
C VAL A 667 -13.86 -23.76 -1.62
N ILE A 668 -13.41 -24.87 -2.19
CA ILE A 668 -12.15 -24.91 -2.94
C ILE A 668 -12.43 -25.38 -4.36
N ASN A 669 -12.12 -24.53 -5.33
CA ASN A 669 -12.26 -24.83 -6.75
C ASN A 669 -10.87 -24.86 -7.39
N LEU A 670 -10.53 -26.00 -8.00
CA LEU A 670 -9.27 -26.22 -8.69
C LEU A 670 -9.56 -26.47 -10.17
N THR A 671 -9.02 -25.65 -11.06
CA THR A 671 -9.16 -25.86 -12.51
C THR A 671 -7.78 -25.84 -13.14
N GLY A 672 -7.39 -26.90 -13.84
CA GLY A 672 -6.17 -26.82 -14.61
C GLY A 672 -5.68 -28.07 -15.31
N GLY A 673 -4.40 -28.09 -15.68
CA GLY A 673 -3.82 -29.22 -16.41
C GLY A 673 -3.67 -30.47 -15.54
N GLY A 674 -2.60 -30.56 -14.74
CA GLY A 674 -2.40 -31.62 -13.75
C GLY A 674 -2.18 -31.08 -12.34
N LEU A 675 -2.56 -31.86 -11.32
CA LEU A 675 -2.36 -31.60 -9.90
C LEU A 675 -1.47 -32.68 -9.29
N PHE A 676 -0.32 -32.29 -8.74
CA PHE A 676 0.67 -33.19 -8.15
C PHE A 676 0.90 -32.86 -6.67
N LEU A 677 0.41 -33.73 -5.79
CA LEU A 677 0.56 -33.63 -4.34
C LEU A 677 1.61 -34.66 -3.88
N ASN A 678 2.86 -34.51 -4.32
CA ASN A 678 3.82 -35.62 -4.31
C ASN A 678 4.50 -35.90 -2.96
N GLN A 679 4.39 -35.00 -1.98
CA GLN A 679 5.09 -35.11 -0.70
C GLN A 679 4.16 -35.39 0.48
N ALA A 680 4.75 -35.92 1.55
CA ALA A 680 4.05 -36.21 2.78
C ALA A 680 3.55 -34.92 3.45
N GLY A 681 2.30 -34.92 3.94
CA GLY A 681 1.70 -33.77 4.63
C GLY A 681 0.98 -32.77 3.73
N SER A 682 0.82 -33.05 2.43
CA SER A 682 0.00 -32.22 1.54
C SER A 682 -1.49 -32.34 1.86
N HIS A 683 -2.14 -31.27 2.31
CA HIS A 683 -3.54 -31.23 2.72
C HIS A 683 -4.36 -30.25 1.87
N LEU A 684 -5.52 -30.72 1.43
CA LEU A 684 -6.59 -29.90 0.87
C LEU A 684 -7.84 -30.09 1.73
N ARG A 685 -8.19 -29.09 2.52
CA ARG A 685 -9.28 -29.19 3.49
C ARG A 685 -10.28 -28.08 3.29
N ALA A 686 -11.53 -28.46 3.09
CA ALA A 686 -12.65 -27.54 3.17
C ALA A 686 -13.53 -27.97 4.34
N MET A 687 -13.45 -27.27 5.47
CA MET A 687 -14.17 -27.66 6.69
C MET A 687 -15.38 -26.77 6.96
N GLY A 688 -16.48 -27.41 7.34
CA GLY A 688 -17.66 -26.75 7.89
C GLY A 688 -17.48 -26.41 9.37
N GLY A 689 -18.31 -25.49 9.87
CA GLY A 689 -18.43 -25.22 11.30
C GLY A 689 -18.87 -26.46 12.10
N THR A 690 -18.86 -26.35 13.42
CA THR A 690 -19.10 -27.43 14.36
C THR A 690 -20.54 -27.71 14.78
N THR A 691 -21.59 -26.99 14.30
CA THR A 691 -22.97 -27.32 14.74
C THR A 691 -24.13 -27.37 13.75
N THR A 692 -24.27 -26.53 12.73
CA THR A 692 -25.43 -26.63 11.80
C THR A 692 -25.15 -26.20 10.36
N GLY A 693 -23.92 -25.78 10.06
CA GLY A 693 -23.53 -25.28 8.76
C GLY A 693 -23.33 -26.36 7.70
N ASN A 694 -23.47 -25.99 6.42
CA ASN A 694 -23.16 -26.92 5.33
C ASN A 694 -21.71 -27.43 5.42
N GLY A 695 -21.50 -28.66 4.97
CA GLY A 695 -20.16 -29.19 4.78
C GLY A 695 -19.32 -28.35 3.82
N GLY A 696 -17.99 -28.51 3.86
CA GLY A 696 -17.13 -27.88 2.87
C GLY A 696 -17.28 -28.52 1.50
N ARG A 697 -16.94 -27.78 0.44
CA ARG A 697 -16.99 -28.26 -0.94
C ARG A 697 -15.61 -28.17 -1.59
N ILE A 698 -15.17 -29.27 -2.20
CA ILE A 698 -13.97 -29.31 -3.04
C ILE A 698 -14.40 -29.71 -4.45
N THR A 699 -14.08 -28.89 -5.44
CA THR A 699 -14.31 -29.19 -6.87
C THR A 699 -12.98 -29.13 -7.61
N MET A 700 -12.64 -30.17 -8.37
CA MET A 700 -11.45 -30.23 -9.21
C MET A 700 -11.83 -30.58 -10.65
N ASN A 701 -11.41 -29.75 -11.59
CA ASN A 701 -11.56 -29.97 -13.03
C ASN A 701 -10.17 -29.96 -13.67
N LEU A 702 -9.60 -31.15 -13.88
CA LEU A 702 -8.24 -31.33 -14.35
C LEU A 702 -8.22 -31.89 -15.79
N ALA A 703 -7.61 -31.18 -16.72
CA ALA A 703 -7.53 -31.60 -18.12
C ALA A 703 -6.61 -32.82 -18.34
N ARG A 704 -5.70 -33.12 -17.41
CA ARG A 704 -4.70 -34.19 -17.54
C ARG A 704 -4.69 -35.19 -16.40
N ARG A 705 -4.20 -34.82 -15.21
CA ARG A 705 -3.88 -35.83 -14.19
C ARG A 705 -3.99 -35.32 -12.77
N LEU A 706 -4.55 -36.14 -11.89
CA LEU A 706 -4.39 -36.02 -10.44
C LEU A 706 -3.39 -37.08 -9.96
N ASP A 707 -2.37 -36.67 -9.21
CA ASP A 707 -1.45 -37.58 -8.52
C ASP A 707 -1.30 -37.17 -7.05
N THR A 708 -1.70 -38.04 -6.13
CA THR A 708 -1.54 -37.81 -4.68
C THR A 708 -0.44 -38.69 -4.10
N GLY A 709 0.30 -38.16 -3.13
CA GLY A 709 1.30 -38.87 -2.33
C GLY A 709 0.65 -39.71 -1.23
N SER A 710 1.43 -40.57 -0.56
CA SER A 710 0.92 -41.51 0.45
C SER A 710 0.26 -40.85 1.65
N ASP A 711 0.74 -39.67 2.05
CA ASP A 711 0.21 -38.92 3.19
C ASP A 711 -0.57 -37.67 2.76
N SER A 712 -0.98 -37.62 1.50
CA SER A 712 -1.87 -36.55 1.04
C SER A 712 -3.28 -36.75 1.60
N ILE A 713 -3.91 -35.67 2.04
CA ILE A 713 -5.29 -35.71 2.56
C ILE A 713 -6.13 -34.70 1.79
N ILE A 714 -7.21 -35.19 1.16
CA ILE A 714 -8.30 -34.35 0.63
C ILE A 714 -9.48 -34.57 1.56
N ASP A 715 -9.84 -33.57 2.37
CA ASP A 715 -10.82 -33.72 3.45
C ASP A 715 -11.93 -32.66 3.33
N THR A 716 -13.18 -33.11 3.41
CA THR A 716 -14.33 -32.26 3.66
C THR A 716 -15.00 -32.73 4.96
N SER A 717 -14.53 -32.21 6.09
CA SER A 717 -15.12 -32.51 7.39
C SER A 717 -15.94 -31.33 7.92
N GLY A 718 -17.19 -31.56 8.29
CA GLY A 718 -18.03 -30.63 9.04
C GLY A 718 -18.50 -31.27 10.35
N ALA A 719 -19.01 -30.49 11.29
CA ALA A 719 -19.54 -31.03 12.54
C ALA A 719 -20.98 -30.57 12.83
N PHE A 720 -21.77 -31.55 13.31
CA PHE A 720 -23.15 -31.49 13.81
C PHE A 720 -24.28 -31.02 12.87
N VAL A 721 -25.40 -31.74 13.03
CA VAL A 721 -26.77 -31.52 12.52
C VAL A 721 -27.06 -31.92 11.07
N ALA A 722 -28.24 -32.52 10.91
CA ALA A 722 -28.71 -33.31 9.77
C ALA A 722 -28.96 -32.49 8.48
N ASN A 723 -28.71 -33.13 7.34
CA ASN A 723 -28.90 -32.70 5.94
C ASN A 723 -27.79 -31.89 5.27
N THR A 724 -26.64 -31.67 5.91
CA THR A 724 -25.53 -30.97 5.25
C THR A 724 -24.61 -31.97 4.53
N SER A 725 -24.55 -31.85 3.21
CA SER A 725 -23.73 -32.74 2.38
C SER A 725 -22.37 -32.07 2.13
N ASN A 726 -21.30 -32.68 2.62
CA ASN A 726 -19.95 -32.38 2.14
C ASN A 726 -19.84 -32.87 0.69
N TYR A 727 -19.19 -32.13 -0.19
CA TYR A 727 -19.05 -32.54 -1.60
C TYR A 727 -17.60 -32.49 -2.04
N ILE A 728 -17.08 -33.62 -2.51
CA ILE A 728 -15.81 -33.71 -3.23
C ILE A 728 -16.13 -34.16 -4.64
N ASN A 729 -15.93 -33.29 -5.63
CA ASN A 729 -16.11 -33.62 -7.04
C ASN A 729 -14.78 -33.47 -7.77
N ILE A 730 -14.24 -34.56 -8.30
CA ILE A 730 -12.95 -34.58 -9.00
C ILE A 730 -13.17 -35.15 -10.40
N SER A 731 -12.91 -34.35 -11.41
CA SER A 731 -12.85 -34.76 -12.81
C SER A 731 -11.41 -34.63 -13.31
N ALA A 732 -10.82 -35.73 -13.81
CA ALA A 732 -9.49 -35.72 -14.39
C ALA A 732 -9.36 -36.73 -15.53
N ARG A 733 -8.49 -36.50 -16.53
CA ARG A 733 -8.21 -37.54 -17.53
C ARG A 733 -7.61 -38.79 -16.87
N ASP A 734 -6.58 -38.67 -16.04
CA ASP A 734 -6.00 -39.80 -15.27
C ASP A 734 -5.96 -39.49 -13.77
N MET A 735 -6.19 -40.50 -12.92
CA MET A 735 -6.10 -40.35 -11.45
C MET A 735 -5.23 -41.45 -10.83
N ARG A 736 -4.22 -41.02 -10.07
CA ARG A 736 -3.40 -41.90 -9.21
C ARG A 736 -3.52 -41.42 -7.76
N LEU A 737 -4.22 -42.21 -6.95
CA LEU A 737 -4.55 -41.84 -5.58
C LEU A 737 -3.73 -42.70 -4.60
N ARG A 738 -2.78 -42.11 -3.87
CA ARG A 738 -2.01 -42.80 -2.81
C ARG A 738 -2.40 -42.36 -1.41
N GLY A 739 -3.05 -41.21 -1.26
CA GLY A 739 -3.47 -40.64 0.02
C GLY A 739 -4.92 -40.92 0.38
N VAL A 740 -5.43 -40.18 1.37
CA VAL A 740 -6.82 -40.30 1.86
C VAL A 740 -7.69 -39.22 1.22
N ILE A 741 -8.82 -39.62 0.64
CA ILE A 741 -9.94 -38.75 0.27
C ILE A 741 -11.04 -39.03 1.29
N SER A 742 -11.35 -38.04 2.11
CA SER A 742 -12.31 -38.16 3.20
C SER A 742 -13.46 -37.16 3.00
N GLY A 743 -14.68 -37.67 2.87
CA GLY A 743 -15.90 -36.89 3.09
C GLY A 743 -16.52 -37.21 4.45
N ALA A 744 -15.73 -37.77 5.37
CA ALA A 744 -16.22 -38.31 6.62
C ALA A 744 -16.76 -37.20 7.53
N ASN A 745 -18.01 -37.37 7.96
CA ASN A 745 -18.56 -36.55 9.03
C ASN A 745 -18.08 -37.10 10.36
N ARG A 746 -17.28 -36.32 11.09
CA ARG A 746 -16.68 -36.76 12.37
C ARG A 746 -17.61 -36.61 13.56
N GLN A 747 -18.81 -36.06 13.38
CA GLN A 747 -19.71 -35.74 14.49
C GLN A 747 -21.17 -36.19 14.31
N VAL A 748 -21.88 -36.11 15.42
CA VAL A 748 -23.10 -36.84 15.77
C VAL A 748 -24.30 -36.44 14.90
N GLY A 749 -24.91 -37.40 14.18
CA GLY A 749 -26.24 -37.28 13.56
C GLY A 749 -26.34 -36.80 12.11
N GLY A 750 -25.22 -36.62 11.38
CA GLY A 750 -25.22 -36.21 9.96
C GLY A 750 -25.13 -37.38 8.96
N ARG A 751 -25.47 -37.14 7.69
CA ARG A 751 -25.10 -38.03 6.57
C ARG A 751 -23.63 -37.77 6.20
N GLY A 752 -22.87 -38.80 5.85
CA GLY A 752 -21.52 -38.65 5.30
C GLY A 752 -21.54 -37.85 4.00
N GLY A 753 -20.39 -37.32 3.60
CA GLY A 753 -20.24 -36.56 2.36
C GLY A 753 -20.47 -37.36 1.09
N HIS A 754 -20.65 -36.66 -0.01
CA HIS A 754 -20.65 -37.21 -1.36
C HIS A 754 -19.24 -37.07 -1.96
N VAL A 755 -18.66 -38.17 -2.44
CA VAL A 755 -17.40 -38.19 -3.19
C VAL A 755 -17.67 -38.67 -4.61
N ASN A 756 -17.51 -37.78 -5.58
CA ASN A 756 -17.59 -38.08 -7.01
C ASN A 756 -16.21 -38.03 -7.66
N LEU A 757 -15.77 -39.14 -8.26
CA LEU A 757 -14.53 -39.25 -9.02
C LEU A 757 -14.86 -39.64 -10.47
N ALA A 758 -14.67 -38.73 -11.41
CA ALA A 758 -14.89 -38.96 -12.82
C ALA A 758 -13.58 -38.93 -13.60
N SER A 759 -13.34 -39.95 -14.43
CA SER A 759 -12.33 -39.93 -15.47
C SER A 759 -12.95 -39.94 -16.86
N THR A 760 -12.54 -38.94 -17.66
CA THR A 760 -13.07 -38.67 -18.99
C THR A 760 -12.37 -39.48 -20.09
N ALA A 761 -11.10 -39.85 -19.91
CA ALA A 761 -10.30 -40.47 -20.98
C ALA A 761 -9.15 -41.38 -20.50
N GLY A 762 -9.08 -41.70 -19.21
CA GLY A 762 -7.95 -42.43 -18.65
C GLY A 762 -8.31 -43.32 -17.46
N ALA A 763 -7.29 -43.80 -16.75
CA ALA A 763 -7.49 -44.76 -15.67
C ALA A 763 -7.66 -44.07 -14.31
N ILE A 764 -8.48 -44.66 -13.44
CA ILE A 764 -8.52 -44.33 -12.01
C ILE A 764 -7.81 -45.45 -11.27
N THR A 765 -6.70 -45.15 -10.60
CA THR A 765 -5.95 -46.11 -9.79
C THR A 765 -5.83 -45.65 -8.35
N LEU A 766 -6.53 -46.33 -7.45
CA LEU A 766 -6.32 -46.24 -6.01
C LEU A 766 -5.18 -47.18 -5.64
N GLN A 767 -4.09 -46.66 -5.10
CA GLN A 767 -2.91 -47.45 -4.68
C GLN A 767 -3.14 -48.09 -3.31
N SER A 768 -2.24 -48.96 -2.88
CA SER A 768 -2.40 -49.74 -1.64
C SER A 768 -2.54 -48.91 -0.36
N THR A 769 -1.96 -47.71 -0.33
CA THR A 769 -2.10 -46.75 0.77
C THR A 769 -3.28 -45.80 0.58
N GLY A 770 -3.86 -45.78 -0.63
CA GLY A 770 -4.96 -44.90 -0.97
C GLY A 770 -6.24 -45.33 -0.26
N ARG A 771 -7.02 -44.36 0.21
CA ARG A 771 -8.32 -44.63 0.83
C ARG A 771 -9.32 -43.57 0.43
N ILE A 772 -10.53 -43.98 0.04
CA ILE A 772 -11.69 -43.11 -0.08
C ILE A 772 -12.62 -43.45 1.09
N ASP A 773 -13.02 -42.47 1.87
CA ASP A 773 -13.77 -42.68 3.10
C ASP A 773 -14.86 -41.63 3.30
N VAL A 774 -16.13 -42.04 3.22
CA VAL A 774 -17.29 -41.21 3.56
C VAL A 774 -18.02 -41.74 4.80
N SER A 775 -17.32 -42.48 5.64
CA SER A 775 -17.89 -43.11 6.83
C SER A 775 -18.33 -42.06 7.84
N GLY A 776 -19.47 -42.30 8.49
CA GLY A 776 -19.81 -41.59 9.72
C GLY A 776 -18.84 -42.05 10.81
N THR A 777 -18.15 -41.14 11.48
CA THR A 777 -17.28 -41.51 12.62
C THR A 777 -17.96 -41.22 13.95
N ARG A 778 -17.72 -42.09 14.94
CA ARG A 778 -18.32 -41.99 16.27
C ARG A 778 -17.32 -41.39 17.26
N TYR A 779 -17.50 -40.13 17.64
CA TYR A 779 -16.81 -39.54 18.79
C TYR A 779 -17.78 -39.46 19.99
N GLY A 780 -17.61 -40.38 20.95
CA GLY A 780 -17.83 -40.11 22.38
C GLY A 780 -19.22 -40.16 23.02
N LEU A 781 -20.36 -40.10 22.31
CA LEU A 781 -21.68 -40.06 22.98
C LEU A 781 -22.71 -41.03 22.35
N ASN A 782 -23.47 -41.71 23.21
CA ASN A 782 -24.02 -43.04 22.96
C ASN A 782 -25.39 -43.09 22.24
N THR A 783 -25.90 -42.00 21.63
CA THR A 783 -27.34 -41.90 21.33
C THR A 783 -27.77 -41.40 19.95
N THR A 784 -26.88 -41.03 19.02
CA THR A 784 -27.34 -40.48 17.71
C THR A 784 -26.71 -41.17 16.49
N LEU A 785 -27.55 -41.42 15.49
CA LEU A 785 -27.28 -42.21 14.29
C LEU A 785 -26.71 -41.30 13.18
N GLY A 786 -25.47 -41.50 12.75
CA GLY A 786 -24.89 -40.83 11.57
C GLY A 786 -24.87 -41.77 10.37
N GLN A 787 -25.60 -41.44 9.30
CA GLN A 787 -25.66 -42.20 8.04
C GLN A 787 -24.34 -42.07 7.28
N ALA A 788 -23.92 -43.10 6.56
CA ALA A 788 -22.79 -42.95 5.65
C ALA A 788 -23.16 -42.11 4.41
N GLY A 789 -22.12 -41.57 3.77
CA GLY A 789 -22.24 -40.80 2.54
C GLY A 789 -22.33 -41.65 1.29
N ASP A 790 -22.21 -41.02 0.13
CA ASP A 790 -22.20 -41.71 -1.16
C ASP A 790 -20.81 -41.57 -1.83
N ILE A 791 -20.37 -42.60 -2.54
CA ILE A 791 -19.15 -42.60 -3.34
C ILE A 791 -19.49 -43.02 -4.77
N ASP A 792 -19.27 -42.13 -5.72
CA ASP A 792 -19.41 -42.40 -7.15
C ASP A 792 -18.03 -42.40 -7.80
N ILE A 793 -17.60 -43.52 -8.40
CA ILE A 793 -16.34 -43.63 -9.15
C ILE A 793 -16.66 -44.05 -10.58
N ASN A 794 -16.49 -43.12 -11.52
CA ASN A 794 -16.75 -43.33 -12.94
C ASN A 794 -15.46 -43.22 -13.76
N ALA A 795 -14.86 -44.37 -14.12
CA ALA A 795 -13.72 -44.47 -15.04
C ALA A 795 -14.17 -44.75 -16.48
N SER A 796 -15.13 -43.99 -17.01
CA SER A 796 -15.65 -44.18 -18.39
C SER A 796 -14.59 -44.18 -19.50
N GLY A 797 -13.44 -43.53 -19.26
CA GLY A 797 -12.34 -43.45 -20.22
C GLY A 797 -11.26 -44.53 -20.10
N GLY A 798 -11.30 -45.43 -19.12
CA GLY A 798 -10.23 -46.40 -18.90
C GLY A 798 -10.45 -47.36 -17.73
N ASN A 799 -9.39 -47.99 -17.24
CA ASN A 799 -9.49 -48.99 -16.16
C ASN A 799 -9.73 -48.35 -14.80
N LEU A 800 -10.52 -49.03 -13.96
CA LEU A 800 -10.69 -48.73 -12.53
C LEU A 800 -9.93 -49.77 -11.70
N ASN A 801 -8.79 -49.37 -11.14
CA ASN A 801 -7.93 -50.23 -10.33
C ASN A 801 -7.99 -49.81 -8.85
N ILE A 802 -8.66 -50.61 -8.02
CA ILE A 802 -8.79 -50.39 -6.58
C ILE A 802 -7.79 -51.29 -5.84
N ARG A 803 -6.68 -50.71 -5.37
CA ARG A 803 -5.68 -51.40 -4.54
C ARG A 803 -5.72 -51.04 -3.05
N GLY A 804 -6.45 -49.98 -2.73
CA GLY A 804 -6.69 -49.50 -1.37
C GLY A 804 -8.16 -49.57 -1.00
N GLY A 805 -8.56 -48.87 0.06
CA GLY A 805 -9.91 -48.96 0.62
C GLY A 805 -10.91 -47.95 0.04
N VAL A 806 -12.14 -48.36 -0.26
CA VAL A 806 -13.28 -47.50 -0.60
C VAL A 806 -14.37 -47.78 0.43
N LEU A 807 -14.61 -46.85 1.36
CA LEU A 807 -15.38 -47.09 2.58
C LEU A 807 -16.53 -46.07 2.72
N ALA A 808 -17.73 -46.57 2.88
CA ALA A 808 -18.94 -45.81 3.15
C ALA A 808 -19.68 -46.41 4.35
N ASN A 809 -19.01 -46.44 5.50
CA ASN A 809 -19.53 -47.12 6.70
C ASN A 809 -20.39 -46.19 7.55
N GLY A 810 -21.62 -46.62 7.82
CA GLY A 810 -22.51 -46.00 8.78
C GLY A 810 -22.08 -46.26 10.23
N THR A 811 -22.46 -45.35 11.13
CA THR A 811 -22.30 -45.56 12.57
C THR A 811 -23.43 -46.41 13.14
N GLN A 812 -23.36 -46.70 14.45
CA GLN A 812 -24.35 -47.46 15.21
C GLN A 812 -25.80 -47.16 14.81
N GLY A 813 -26.50 -48.14 14.24
CA GLY A 813 -27.92 -48.09 13.90
C GLY A 813 -28.29 -47.19 12.71
N SER A 814 -27.33 -46.79 11.87
CA SER A 814 -27.59 -46.01 10.65
C SER A 814 -27.57 -46.89 9.39
N THR A 815 -28.04 -46.35 8.27
CA THR A 815 -27.84 -46.96 6.95
C THR A 815 -26.36 -46.83 6.54
N GLY A 816 -25.78 -47.90 5.97
CA GLY A 816 -24.54 -47.82 5.20
C GLY A 816 -24.71 -46.93 3.96
N GLY A 817 -23.61 -46.47 3.38
CA GLY A 817 -23.62 -45.56 2.24
C GLY A 817 -23.90 -46.24 0.90
N THR A 818 -23.95 -45.45 -0.17
CA THR A 818 -23.98 -45.96 -1.55
C THR A 818 -22.58 -45.88 -2.15
N ILE A 819 -22.13 -46.94 -2.83
CA ILE A 819 -20.89 -46.94 -3.60
C ILE A 819 -21.20 -47.39 -5.02
N ASP A 820 -21.06 -46.51 -6.00
CA ASP A 820 -21.26 -46.81 -7.41
C ASP A 820 -19.93 -46.81 -8.15
N LEU A 821 -19.54 -47.97 -8.71
CA LEU A 821 -18.29 -48.17 -9.44
C LEU A 821 -18.59 -48.44 -10.91
N THR A 822 -18.27 -47.51 -11.80
CA THR A 822 -18.55 -47.63 -13.24
C THR A 822 -17.28 -47.49 -14.06
N THR A 823 -17.08 -48.39 -15.03
CA THR A 823 -16.07 -48.29 -16.08
C THR A 823 -16.59 -48.94 -17.36
N THR A 824 -16.14 -48.47 -18.51
CA THR A 824 -16.41 -49.12 -19.81
C THR A 824 -15.36 -50.20 -20.16
N HIS A 825 -14.32 -50.33 -19.32
CA HIS A 825 -13.19 -51.23 -19.51
C HIS A 825 -13.14 -52.23 -18.34
N SER A 826 -12.00 -52.34 -17.66
CA SER A 826 -11.78 -53.31 -16.60
C SER A 826 -11.89 -52.67 -15.21
N LEU A 827 -12.66 -53.31 -14.32
CA LEU A 827 -12.70 -53.05 -12.88
C LEU A 827 -11.84 -54.12 -12.18
N ALA A 828 -10.76 -53.69 -11.52
CA ALA A 828 -9.88 -54.56 -10.76
C ALA A 828 -9.83 -54.16 -9.28
N ILE A 829 -10.25 -55.06 -8.38
CA ILE A 829 -10.12 -54.88 -6.92
C ILE A 829 -9.05 -55.87 -6.45
N SER A 830 -7.90 -55.38 -5.98
CA SER A 830 -6.72 -56.23 -5.76
C SER A 830 -5.81 -55.74 -4.64
N GLY A 831 -4.93 -56.59 -4.13
CA GLY A 831 -3.90 -56.20 -3.16
C GLY A 831 -4.36 -56.26 -1.70
N ALA A 832 -3.40 -56.18 -0.78
CA ALA A 832 -3.62 -56.43 0.66
C ALA A 832 -4.58 -55.47 1.36
N TYR A 833 -4.86 -54.32 0.74
CA TYR A 833 -5.75 -53.28 1.27
C TYR A 833 -6.90 -52.95 0.30
N GLY A 834 -6.99 -53.65 -0.84
CA GLY A 834 -8.03 -53.45 -1.84
C GLY A 834 -9.37 -53.96 -1.33
N ARG A 835 -10.23 -53.05 -0.86
CA ARG A 835 -11.57 -53.40 -0.37
C ARG A 835 -12.58 -52.31 -0.64
N VAL A 836 -13.83 -52.72 -0.85
CA VAL A 836 -14.99 -51.83 -1.02
C VAL A 836 -16.02 -52.21 0.04
N GLU A 837 -16.34 -51.25 0.91
CA GLU A 837 -17.04 -51.51 2.17
C GLU A 837 -18.16 -50.48 2.37
N ALA A 838 -19.41 -50.92 2.49
CA ALA A 838 -20.55 -50.08 2.79
C ALA A 838 -21.37 -50.68 3.95
N GLN A 839 -20.78 -50.65 5.16
CA GLN A 839 -21.34 -51.34 6.33
C GLN A 839 -22.24 -50.46 7.20
N SER A 840 -23.06 -51.08 8.02
CA SER A 840 -23.65 -50.47 9.23
C SER A 840 -23.01 -51.07 10.48
N LEU A 841 -22.24 -50.27 11.24
CA LEU A 841 -21.45 -50.74 12.37
C LEU A 841 -22.30 -50.99 13.65
N ALA A 842 -21.81 -51.90 14.51
CA ALA A 842 -22.50 -52.43 15.69
C ALA A 842 -22.91 -51.36 16.71
N GLY A 843 -24.22 -51.19 16.95
CA GLY A 843 -24.81 -50.45 18.07
C GLY A 843 -26.29 -50.75 18.25
N GLY A 844 -26.86 -50.56 19.44
CA GLY A 844 -28.18 -51.08 19.83
C GLY A 844 -29.42 -50.69 18.98
N GLY A 845 -29.27 -49.91 17.90
CA GLY A 845 -30.35 -49.57 16.95
C GLY A 845 -30.34 -50.44 15.68
N SER A 846 -31.45 -50.46 14.94
CA SER A 846 -31.57 -51.15 13.65
C SER A 846 -31.10 -50.26 12.50
N GLY A 847 -30.00 -50.62 11.85
CA GLY A 847 -29.46 -50.00 10.64
C GLY A 847 -29.45 -50.98 9.46
N ASN A 848 -29.65 -50.48 8.25
CA ASN A 848 -29.52 -51.29 7.04
C ASN A 848 -28.08 -51.26 6.52
N GLY A 849 -27.60 -52.35 5.95
CA GLY A 849 -26.35 -52.35 5.18
C GLY A 849 -26.43 -51.35 4.01
N GLY A 850 -25.28 -50.93 3.50
CA GLY A 850 -25.22 -50.01 2.37
C GLY A 850 -25.52 -50.68 1.03
N ARG A 851 -25.25 -49.95 -0.05
CA ARG A 851 -25.39 -50.43 -1.42
C ARG A 851 -24.06 -50.31 -2.15
N ILE A 852 -23.66 -51.35 -2.85
CA ILE A 852 -22.55 -51.33 -3.82
C ILE A 852 -23.12 -51.67 -5.19
N THR A 853 -23.03 -50.75 -6.15
CA THR A 853 -23.35 -51.01 -7.56
C THR A 853 -22.07 -51.03 -8.38
N MET A 854 -21.94 -51.98 -9.30
CA MET A 854 -20.77 -52.08 -10.17
C MET A 854 -21.18 -52.29 -11.64
N SER A 855 -20.48 -51.63 -12.55
CA SER A 855 -20.66 -51.80 -14.00
C SER A 855 -19.30 -51.74 -14.69
N ALA A 856 -18.90 -52.84 -15.33
CA ALA A 856 -17.64 -52.92 -16.07
C ALA A 856 -17.76 -53.90 -17.25
N ARG A 857 -16.89 -53.77 -18.26
CA ARG A 857 -16.75 -54.83 -19.28
C ARG A 857 -16.10 -56.07 -18.65
N ASP A 858 -14.96 -55.86 -18.00
CA ASP A 858 -14.18 -56.92 -17.36
C ASP A 858 -14.12 -56.70 -15.84
N LEU A 859 -14.38 -57.74 -15.05
CA LEU A 859 -14.21 -57.74 -13.60
C LEU A 859 -13.02 -58.63 -13.19
N ALA A 860 -12.14 -58.11 -12.35
CA ALA A 860 -11.08 -58.87 -11.70
C ALA A 860 -11.06 -58.59 -10.19
N ILE A 861 -11.44 -59.56 -9.36
CA ILE A 861 -11.34 -59.43 -7.89
C ILE A 861 -10.29 -60.42 -7.39
N THR A 862 -9.27 -59.91 -6.69
CA THR A 862 -8.24 -60.72 -6.05
C THR A 862 -8.29 -60.51 -4.54
N GLY A 863 -8.81 -61.50 -3.82
CA GLY A 863 -8.79 -61.53 -2.36
C GLY A 863 -7.37 -61.71 -1.83
N HIS A 864 -6.96 -60.87 -0.86
CA HIS A 864 -5.69 -60.99 -0.15
C HIS A 864 -5.94 -61.12 1.35
N ALA A 865 -5.64 -62.29 1.91
CA ALA A 865 -5.57 -62.46 3.36
C ALA A 865 -4.22 -61.94 3.88
N ASN A 866 -4.23 -60.90 4.71
CA ASN A 866 -3.04 -60.53 5.47
C ASN A 866 -2.84 -61.50 6.65
N ASN A 867 -1.58 -61.73 7.03
CA ASN A 867 -1.11 -62.99 7.60
C ASN A 867 -1.66 -63.39 8.99
N ASN A 868 -2.61 -62.69 9.62
CA ASN A 868 -3.10 -63.00 10.97
C ASN A 868 -4.54 -62.55 11.31
N ASN A 869 -5.33 -61.97 10.39
CA ASN A 869 -6.69 -61.50 10.71
C ASN A 869 -7.69 -61.92 9.61
N ALA A 870 -8.50 -62.93 9.92
CA ALA A 870 -9.14 -63.83 8.95
C ALA A 870 -10.44 -63.31 8.28
N GLN A 871 -10.67 -62.01 8.16
CA GLN A 871 -11.98 -61.49 7.72
C GLN A 871 -11.91 -60.25 6.83
N TYR A 872 -11.08 -60.27 5.77
CA TYR A 872 -11.11 -59.20 4.77
C TYR A 872 -11.74 -59.69 3.48
N SER A 873 -13.01 -59.38 3.34
CA SER A 873 -13.77 -59.55 2.11
C SER A 873 -13.51 -58.36 1.19
N ALA A 874 -13.36 -58.63 -0.11
CA ALA A 874 -13.05 -57.59 -1.08
C ALA A 874 -14.25 -56.65 -1.29
N LEU A 875 -15.46 -57.20 -1.22
CA LEU A 875 -16.73 -56.46 -1.20
C LEU A 875 -17.47 -56.79 0.11
N ASN A 876 -17.89 -55.77 0.86
CA ASN A 876 -18.58 -55.97 2.12
C ASN A 876 -19.70 -54.94 2.34
N VAL A 877 -20.94 -55.41 2.41
CA VAL A 877 -22.14 -54.61 2.70
C VAL A 877 -22.89 -55.08 3.95
N SER A 878 -22.14 -55.46 5.00
CA SER A 878 -22.75 -56.05 6.19
C SER A 878 -23.53 -55.05 7.07
N SER A 879 -24.53 -55.54 7.80
CA SER A 879 -25.15 -54.84 8.93
C SER A 879 -25.02 -55.65 10.22
N VAL A 880 -24.96 -54.97 11.37
CA VAL A 880 -24.96 -55.67 12.66
C VAL A 880 -26.38 -55.91 13.18
N ASN A 881 -27.29 -54.97 12.97
CA ASN A 881 -28.67 -55.04 13.44
C ASN A 881 -29.59 -54.52 12.34
N GLY A 882 -30.29 -55.36 11.58
CA GLY A 882 -31.14 -54.93 10.46
C GLY A 882 -30.95 -55.77 9.19
N ASN A 883 -31.33 -55.24 8.04
CA ASN A 883 -31.13 -55.95 6.77
C ASN A 883 -29.66 -55.82 6.32
N GLY A 884 -29.08 -56.91 5.81
CA GLY A 884 -27.83 -56.85 5.05
C GLY A 884 -27.98 -55.93 3.82
N GLY A 885 -26.87 -55.45 3.29
CA GLY A 885 -26.88 -54.52 2.17
C GLY A 885 -27.10 -55.16 0.80
N LEU A 886 -27.00 -54.34 -0.24
CA LEU A 886 -27.14 -54.76 -1.65
C LEU A 886 -25.78 -54.70 -2.35
N VAL A 887 -25.40 -55.78 -3.02
CA VAL A 887 -24.35 -55.78 -4.05
C VAL A 887 -25.00 -56.09 -5.39
N ASP A 888 -24.91 -55.17 -6.36
CA ASP A 888 -25.46 -55.33 -7.71
C ASP A 888 -24.38 -55.07 -8.75
N GLY A 889 -24.23 -55.97 -9.72
CA GLY A 889 -23.11 -55.95 -10.67
C GLY A 889 -23.46 -56.47 -12.06
N VAL A 890 -23.11 -55.70 -13.10
CA VAL A 890 -23.27 -56.10 -14.51
C VAL A 890 -21.91 -56.15 -15.20
N PHE A 891 -21.53 -57.34 -15.69
CA PHE A 891 -20.23 -57.58 -16.31
C PHE A 891 -20.30 -58.45 -17.57
N GLN A 892 -19.46 -58.18 -18.57
CA GLN A 892 -19.34 -59.03 -19.76
C GLN A 892 -18.46 -60.26 -19.47
N TYR A 893 -17.33 -60.05 -18.79
CA TYR A 893 -16.37 -61.08 -18.41
C TYR A 893 -15.91 -60.88 -16.96
N GLY A 894 -15.72 -61.96 -16.19
CA GLY A 894 -15.35 -61.86 -14.78
C GLY A 894 -14.41 -62.95 -14.33
N THR A 895 -13.37 -62.56 -13.59
CA THR A 895 -12.47 -63.47 -12.88
C THR A 895 -12.42 -63.09 -11.40
N MET A 896 -12.67 -64.07 -10.54
CA MET A 896 -12.55 -63.93 -9.09
C MET A 896 -11.51 -64.93 -8.61
N THR A 897 -10.47 -64.45 -7.96
CA THR A 897 -9.32 -65.25 -7.54
C THR A 897 -9.07 -65.03 -6.05
N SER A 898 -8.96 -66.11 -5.28
CA SER A 898 -8.40 -66.06 -3.93
C SER A 898 -6.92 -66.45 -4.00
N SER A 899 -6.07 -65.71 -3.30
CA SER A 899 -4.62 -65.93 -3.34
C SER A 899 -4.09 -66.83 -2.22
N ARG A 900 -4.92 -67.32 -1.28
CA ARG A 900 -4.48 -68.12 -0.10
C ARG A 900 -5.50 -69.12 0.46
N ASP A 901 -4.96 -70.07 1.22
CA ASP A 901 -5.57 -71.26 1.87
C ASP A 901 -6.66 -71.02 2.95
N TYR A 902 -7.13 -69.79 3.14
CA TYR A 902 -8.12 -69.48 4.19
C TYR A 902 -9.51 -69.30 3.58
N ALA A 903 -10.55 -69.73 4.30
CA ALA A 903 -11.95 -69.51 3.95
C ALA A 903 -12.27 -68.00 4.04
N VAL A 904 -11.99 -67.29 2.95
CA VAL A 904 -12.27 -65.86 2.80
C VAL A 904 -13.40 -65.72 1.81
N SER A 905 -14.50 -65.16 2.28
CA SER A 905 -15.57 -64.71 1.40
C SER A 905 -15.09 -63.52 0.58
N ILE A 906 -15.33 -63.56 -0.73
CA ILE A 906 -14.97 -62.45 -1.61
C ILE A 906 -16.03 -61.34 -1.48
N ILE A 907 -17.29 -61.75 -1.28
CA ILE A 907 -18.46 -60.87 -1.19
C ILE A 907 -19.24 -61.21 0.07
N ASP A 908 -19.26 -60.28 1.02
CA ASP A 908 -20.09 -60.36 2.22
C ASP A 908 -21.27 -59.41 2.16
N ALA A 909 -22.47 -59.96 2.13
CA ALA A 909 -23.73 -59.22 2.31
C ALA A 909 -24.47 -59.81 3.52
N THR A 910 -23.83 -59.80 4.68
CA THR A 910 -24.31 -60.48 5.89
C THR A 910 -25.05 -59.53 6.84
N SER A 911 -25.90 -60.09 7.70
CA SER A 911 -26.42 -59.37 8.86
C SER A 911 -26.14 -60.15 10.13
N THR A 912 -25.57 -59.53 11.17
CA THR A 912 -25.31 -60.24 12.43
C THR A 912 -26.60 -60.51 13.21
N ARG A 913 -27.60 -59.62 13.12
CA ARG A 913 -28.90 -59.72 13.81
C ARG A 913 -30.02 -59.13 12.94
N GLY A 914 -30.37 -59.84 11.87
CA GLY A 914 -31.46 -59.49 10.97
C GLY A 914 -31.41 -60.28 9.66
N ASN A 915 -32.06 -59.79 8.61
CA ASN A 915 -32.11 -60.50 7.32
C ASN A 915 -30.77 -60.39 6.60
N GLY A 916 -30.34 -61.46 5.93
CA GLY A 916 -29.22 -61.41 4.99
C GLY A 916 -29.46 -60.38 3.87
N GLY A 917 -28.38 -59.94 3.22
CA GLY A 917 -28.42 -59.00 2.11
C GLY A 917 -28.77 -59.64 0.76
N THR A 918 -28.68 -58.84 -0.29
CA THR A 918 -28.90 -59.29 -1.67
C THR A 918 -27.61 -59.14 -2.47
N VAL A 919 -27.22 -60.20 -3.18
CA VAL A 919 -26.12 -60.18 -4.15
C VAL A 919 -26.69 -60.56 -5.52
N SER A 920 -26.52 -59.69 -6.51
CA SER A 920 -26.96 -59.91 -7.90
C SER A 920 -25.76 -59.64 -8.82
N ILE A 921 -25.18 -60.68 -9.42
CA ILE A 921 -24.00 -60.54 -10.28
C ILE A 921 -24.18 -61.33 -11.57
N PHE A 922 -24.32 -60.60 -12.67
CA PHE A 922 -24.38 -61.20 -14.01
C PHE A 922 -22.97 -61.24 -14.61
N THR A 923 -22.34 -62.42 -14.62
CA THR A 923 -21.02 -62.61 -15.23
C THR A 923 -20.74 -64.05 -15.69
N THR A 924 -19.84 -64.22 -16.65
CA THR A 924 -19.29 -65.54 -17.01
C THR A 924 -18.07 -65.83 -16.14
N VAL A 925 -18.21 -66.71 -15.14
CA VAL A 925 -17.12 -67.06 -14.22
C VAL A 925 -16.19 -68.09 -14.88
N SER A 926 -14.97 -67.70 -15.20
CA SER A 926 -13.90 -68.64 -15.57
C SER A 926 -13.12 -69.05 -14.31
N GLN A 927 -13.30 -70.29 -13.86
CA GLN A 927 -12.59 -70.85 -12.70
C GLN A 927 -11.27 -71.50 -13.13
N GLN A 928 -10.16 -71.07 -12.52
CA GLN A 928 -8.88 -71.80 -12.56
C GLN A 928 -8.47 -72.18 -11.13
N ASN A 929 -8.14 -73.46 -10.91
CA ASN A 929 -7.46 -74.04 -9.73
C ASN A 929 -8.30 -74.29 -8.45
N TRP A 930 -9.38 -75.06 -8.51
CA TRP A 930 -10.11 -75.50 -7.31
C TRP A 930 -9.49 -76.71 -6.59
N ASP A 931 -8.68 -77.52 -7.27
CA ASP A 931 -8.23 -78.82 -6.75
C ASP A 931 -7.23 -78.75 -5.57
N LYS A 932 -6.85 -77.54 -5.11
CA LYS A 932 -5.80 -77.34 -4.10
C LYS A 932 -6.24 -76.72 -2.78
N TYR A 933 -7.44 -76.15 -2.68
CA TYR A 933 -7.82 -75.30 -1.52
C TYR A 933 -9.24 -75.64 -1.04
N GLY A 934 -9.43 -75.79 0.29
CA GLY A 934 -10.72 -76.16 0.90
C GLY A 934 -11.86 -75.17 0.64
N THR A 935 -13.08 -75.53 1.05
CA THR A 935 -14.36 -74.85 0.73
C THR A 935 -14.28 -73.31 0.85
N VAL A 936 -14.03 -72.62 -0.26
CA VAL A 936 -14.09 -71.15 -0.33
C VAL A 936 -15.54 -70.77 -0.62
N ALA A 937 -16.23 -70.18 0.35
CA ALA A 937 -17.50 -69.52 0.09
C ALA A 937 -17.19 -68.26 -0.72
N LEU A 938 -17.52 -68.22 -2.01
CA LEU A 938 -17.27 -67.02 -2.83
C LEU A 938 -18.18 -65.85 -2.42
N ILE A 939 -19.37 -66.18 -1.95
CA ILE A 939 -20.44 -65.23 -1.57
C ILE A 939 -21.03 -65.71 -0.24
N ASP A 940 -21.07 -64.82 0.76
CA ASP A 940 -21.78 -65.02 2.03
C ASP A 940 -22.91 -64.00 2.18
N VAL A 941 -24.15 -64.50 2.25
CA VAL A 941 -25.38 -63.71 2.46
C VAL A 941 -26.11 -64.09 3.76
N SER A 942 -25.37 -64.59 4.75
CA SER A 942 -25.94 -65.11 6.00
C SER A 942 -26.68 -64.04 6.82
N GLY A 943 -27.84 -64.43 7.36
CA GLY A 943 -28.58 -63.69 8.39
C GLY A 943 -28.39 -64.35 9.75
N GLY A 944 -27.91 -63.60 10.73
CA GLY A 944 -27.63 -64.11 12.07
C GLY A 944 -28.87 -64.22 12.95
N THR A 945 -28.85 -65.19 13.87
CA THR A 945 -29.94 -65.41 14.83
C THR A 945 -30.00 -64.28 15.84
N SER A 946 -31.11 -63.55 15.89
CA SER A 946 -31.32 -62.51 16.91
C SER A 946 -31.36 -63.12 18.31
N ALA A 947 -30.85 -62.40 19.32
CA ALA A 947 -30.94 -62.82 20.73
C ALA A 947 -32.39 -62.94 21.24
N SER A 948 -33.38 -62.41 20.50
CA SER A 948 -34.81 -62.51 20.77
C SER A 948 -35.51 -63.71 20.12
N GLY A 949 -34.78 -64.63 19.48
CA GLY A 949 -35.34 -65.89 18.97
C GLY A 949 -36.09 -65.79 17.63
N ASN A 950 -36.21 -64.60 17.03
CA ASN A 950 -36.68 -64.47 15.65
C ASN A 950 -35.52 -64.73 14.70
N GLY A 951 -35.57 -65.85 13.95
CA GLY A 951 -34.60 -66.16 12.92
C GLY A 951 -34.61 -65.09 11.82
N GLY A 952 -33.45 -64.55 11.46
CA GLY A 952 -33.32 -63.72 10.27
C GLY A 952 -33.54 -64.55 9.01
N ASN A 953 -34.18 -63.97 7.99
CA ASN A 953 -34.26 -64.63 6.68
C ASN A 953 -32.85 -64.72 6.07
N ALA A 954 -32.55 -65.84 5.42
CA ALA A 954 -31.37 -65.94 4.56
C ALA A 954 -31.44 -64.88 3.44
N GLY A 955 -30.29 -64.34 3.04
CA GLY A 955 -30.22 -63.40 1.92
C GLY A 955 -30.43 -64.07 0.56
N THR A 956 -30.50 -63.25 -0.49
CA THR A 956 -30.74 -63.71 -1.87
C THR A 956 -29.45 -63.59 -2.69
N VAL A 957 -29.10 -64.64 -3.44
CA VAL A 957 -28.02 -64.63 -4.44
C VAL A 957 -28.63 -64.90 -5.81
N THR A 958 -28.40 -64.01 -6.78
CA THR A 958 -28.80 -64.16 -8.19
C THR A 958 -27.59 -64.18 -9.11
#